data_AF-A0A455STH6-F1
#
_entry.id   AF-A0A455STH6-F1
#
_cell.length_a   1.000
_cell.length_b   1.000
_cell.length_c   1.000
_cell.angle_alpha   90.00
_cell.angle_beta   90.00
_cell.angle_gamma   90.00
#
_symmetry.space_group_name_H-M   'P 1'
#
loop_
_entity.id
_entity.type
_entity.pdbx_description
1 polymer ?
#
loop_
_entity_poly.entity_id
_entity_poly.type
_entity_poly.pdbx_seq_one_letter_code
_entity_poly.pdbx_strand_id
1 'polypeptide(L)'
;MSEQRTIPTTTLLITKPTDFTMLDAAYQLLRYELPDNLRWKFKKAKNSSEIWARMQNSLQEQIKSPYRVFTHDRLDGGAYDKWVVYVLAPRHTSSQSIILPFESDAALPHRPIAFTDLAFHMVIKLLQVAHMHGNQAGRFTGQGRCYVHAKNASKNSHICVQLDMHEDILTQEEDQLRRFKVEAQAKLFLRCHADEYLYPGETYFCKRNAPDSAVYFLQMKLDAIKRLKEENGIFYKIGTRPGKKTTLAYHDLNHIDESIGKILSDFIRDFRQFLARFGIESQSQIRTFNEYIPPKESELCLKNYSQQTVYVFDHRKKKTLPLHAYLQLFESMRPDVHFLGIDDLSQVQQPILVLQDYQRKDFREKGIFAGEVDPYQKLYSKYWTLPKQSLNINLLDAKDLNTEEYLSYPLPKPDQLQHKLDTSLMQLSLKSIIYSDNPLSGCLPFLPKELTYISKQRNVPGLPAPFETMMYVEDDQLRFLDLRDSEQRIQAQERCRLLGVDLRECLEQMICKYKREKKSEDERELPSYRVIIGPDLFVEIEDCKERVLYAYDEIVRRQGEAKTLFPVEIFKLLPYYNTVKNDDHLPLEELQQRGLLQKKRRPQNKKEAASLQFYSRLEKYDAYLDDIQLEYPMLSFLQLIDKEMPFIKMIRYIFEIQENKHGKYTNHQFIRYYQKRGWFQSDKAKDVQMYQGIWYDNELRYMVGATEGMKFQQPRAHLIRRFDVYQDAGHFDIELMLRLLSVQFVRLGQYTVFPYPFHLIDLYVESLLLFREEQRNKEKLAATQNC
;
A
#
# COMPACT_ATOMS: atom_id res chain seq x y z
N MET A 1 -5.91 -28.29 7.03
CA MET A 1 -4.54 -27.76 7.24
C MET A 1 -4.51 -26.35 6.68
N SER A 2 -3.99 -25.38 7.43
CA SER A 2 -3.74 -24.03 6.92
C SER A 2 -2.75 -24.10 5.76
N GLU A 3 -2.98 -23.30 4.72
CA GLU A 3 -2.05 -23.24 3.59
C GLU A 3 -0.78 -22.52 4.06
N GLN A 4 0.38 -23.14 3.83
CA GLN A 4 1.67 -22.55 4.15
C GLN A 4 2.35 -22.08 2.87
N ARG A 5 2.95 -20.88 2.89
CA ARG A 5 3.67 -20.32 1.75
C ARG A 5 4.96 -19.63 2.15
N THR A 6 5.98 -19.82 1.33
CA THR A 6 7.29 -19.22 1.49
C THR A 6 7.53 -18.19 0.40
N ILE A 7 7.86 -16.96 0.79
CA ILE A 7 7.94 -15.82 -0.14
C ILE A 7 9.12 -14.90 0.20
N PRO A 8 9.86 -14.39 -0.80
CA PRO A 8 10.85 -13.34 -0.56
C PRO A 8 10.17 -12.01 -0.22
N THR A 9 10.88 -11.14 0.47
CA THR A 9 10.41 -9.79 0.82
C THR A 9 11.34 -8.70 0.33
N THR A 10 10.92 -7.44 0.48
CA THR A 10 11.74 -6.26 0.18
C THR A 10 12.90 -6.03 1.17
N THR A 11 13.25 -7.03 1.99
CA THR A 11 14.39 -6.95 2.92
C THR A 11 15.58 -7.72 2.36
N LEU A 12 16.75 -7.09 2.37
CA LEU A 12 18.04 -7.70 2.11
C LEU A 12 18.71 -8.05 3.44
N LEU A 13 19.24 -9.27 3.52
CA LEU A 13 20.14 -9.71 4.57
C LEU A 13 21.56 -9.64 4.02
N ILE A 14 22.44 -8.87 4.66
CA ILE A 14 23.79 -8.62 4.19
C ILE A 14 24.76 -8.93 5.33
N THR A 15 25.68 -9.85 5.10
CA THR A 15 26.72 -10.21 6.07
C THR A 15 27.84 -9.16 5.99
N LYS A 16 28.17 -8.52 7.12
CA LYS A 16 29.33 -7.64 7.23
C LYS A 16 30.59 -8.49 7.02
N PRO A 17 31.45 -8.17 6.04
CA PRO A 17 32.65 -8.94 5.79
C PRO A 17 33.67 -8.73 6.91
N THR A 18 34.55 -9.71 7.12
CA THR A 18 35.62 -9.65 8.14
C THR A 18 36.74 -8.69 7.76
N ASP A 19 36.95 -8.49 6.46
CA ASP A 19 37.85 -7.49 5.90
C ASP A 19 37.25 -6.88 4.61
N PHE A 20 37.87 -5.81 4.12
CA PHE A 20 37.40 -5.07 2.95
C PHE A 20 38.37 -5.19 1.76
N THR A 21 39.20 -6.23 1.70
CA THR A 21 40.32 -6.35 0.75
C THR A 21 39.89 -6.23 -0.71
N MET A 22 38.78 -6.87 -1.10
CA MET A 22 38.25 -6.76 -2.47
C MET A 22 37.72 -5.35 -2.80
N LEU A 23 37.17 -4.65 -1.80
CA LEU A 23 36.76 -3.25 -1.97
C LEU A 23 37.95 -2.32 -2.05
N ASP A 24 38.96 -2.52 -1.21
CA ASP A 24 40.21 -1.75 -1.22
C ASP A 24 41.01 -1.94 -2.52
N ALA A 25 40.89 -3.11 -3.16
CA ALA A 25 41.48 -3.36 -4.47
C ALA A 25 40.76 -2.59 -5.60
N ALA A 26 39.43 -2.48 -5.52
CA ALA A 26 38.62 -1.83 -6.55
C ALA A 26 38.53 -0.31 -6.37
N TYR A 27 38.49 0.16 -5.13
CA TYR A 27 38.17 1.53 -4.77
C TYR A 27 39.11 2.10 -3.69
N GLN A 28 39.09 3.43 -3.57
CA GLN A 28 39.53 4.15 -2.40
C GLN A 28 38.37 5.01 -1.90
N LEU A 29 38.25 5.11 -0.57
CA LEU A 29 37.20 5.90 0.07
C LEU A 29 37.74 7.27 0.47
N LEU A 30 37.18 8.32 -0.13
CA LEU A 30 37.55 9.70 0.18
C LEU A 30 36.45 10.36 1.01
N ARG A 31 36.82 11.02 2.10
CA ARG A 31 35.93 11.81 2.95
C ARG A 31 36.22 13.29 2.73
N TYR A 32 35.21 14.04 2.30
CA TYR A 32 35.24 15.50 2.18
C TYR A 32 34.40 16.12 3.30
N GLU A 33 34.93 17.08 4.02
CA GLU A 33 34.22 17.81 5.07
C GLU A 33 33.42 18.98 4.48
N LEU A 34 32.14 19.06 4.80
CA LEU A 34 31.30 20.21 4.41
C LEU A 34 31.41 21.31 5.48
N PRO A 35 31.32 22.60 5.08
CA PRO A 35 31.41 23.71 6.02
C PRO A 35 30.36 23.67 7.14
N ASP A 36 30.77 23.90 8.40
CA ASP A 36 29.86 23.87 9.56
C ASP A 36 28.71 24.88 9.47
N ASN A 37 28.96 26.04 8.86
CA ASN A 37 27.97 27.08 8.64
C ASN A 37 26.81 26.60 7.74
N LEU A 38 27.03 25.62 6.86
CA LEU A 38 26.01 25.07 5.97
C LEU A 38 24.88 24.42 6.76
N ARG A 39 25.20 23.70 7.85
CA ARG A 39 24.22 23.08 8.75
C ARG A 39 23.35 24.14 9.43
N TRP A 40 23.96 25.23 9.89
CA TRP A 40 23.25 26.34 10.53
C TRP A 40 22.34 27.06 9.54
N LYS A 41 22.84 27.36 8.33
CA LYS A 41 22.04 27.97 7.25
C LYS A 41 20.86 27.07 6.89
N PHE A 42 21.08 25.76 6.75
CA PHE A 42 20.01 24.80 6.47
C PHE A 42 18.92 24.82 7.55
N LYS A 43 19.30 24.83 8.84
CA LYS A 43 18.33 24.86 9.95
C LYS A 43 17.54 26.17 10.05
N LYS A 44 18.15 27.31 9.72
CA LYS A 44 17.51 28.63 9.81
C LYS A 44 16.81 29.10 8.53
N ALA A 45 17.06 28.45 7.40
CA ALA A 45 16.48 28.88 6.13
C ALA A 45 14.97 28.65 6.08
N LYS A 46 14.25 29.67 5.59
CA LYS A 46 12.82 29.56 5.24
C LYS A 46 12.58 28.43 4.23
N ASN A 47 13.55 28.19 3.33
CA ASN A 47 13.55 27.14 2.32
C ASN A 47 14.80 26.25 2.45
N SER A 48 14.90 25.46 3.52
CA SER A 48 16.04 24.55 3.76
C SER A 48 16.34 23.59 2.59
N SER A 49 15.30 23.17 1.86
CA SER A 49 15.41 22.33 0.66
C SER A 49 16.26 22.96 -0.45
N GLU A 50 16.26 24.29 -0.57
CA GLU A 50 17.04 25.01 -1.59
C GLU A 50 18.54 24.88 -1.32
N ILE A 51 18.98 25.08 -0.07
CA ILE A 51 20.37 24.95 0.33
C ILE A 51 20.87 23.53 0.06
N TRP A 52 20.07 22.53 0.43
CA TRP A 52 20.39 21.12 0.16
C TRP A 52 20.53 20.86 -1.34
N ALA A 53 19.62 21.38 -2.15
CA ALA A 53 19.66 21.17 -3.60
C ALA A 53 20.86 21.86 -4.26
N ARG A 54 21.20 23.09 -3.86
CA ARG A 54 22.38 23.82 -4.35
C ARG A 54 23.68 23.09 -3.98
N MET A 55 23.77 22.58 -2.75
CA MET A 55 24.89 21.73 -2.32
C MET A 55 25.01 20.49 -3.22
N GLN A 56 23.93 19.72 -3.37
CA GLN A 56 23.94 18.50 -4.19
C GLN A 56 24.28 18.78 -5.66
N ASN A 57 23.74 19.86 -6.24
CA ASN A 57 24.05 20.26 -7.61
C ASN A 57 25.54 20.61 -7.75
N SER A 58 26.11 21.39 -6.81
CA SER A 58 27.53 21.76 -6.82
C SER A 58 28.46 20.53 -6.72
N LEU A 59 28.10 19.57 -5.88
CA LEU A 59 28.84 18.31 -5.74
C LEU A 59 28.77 17.48 -7.03
N GLN A 60 27.57 17.30 -7.59
CA GLN A 60 27.37 16.50 -8.81
C GLN A 60 28.10 17.09 -10.03
N GLU A 61 28.29 18.41 -10.09
CA GLU A 61 29.03 19.07 -11.16
C GLU A 61 30.53 18.76 -11.17
N GLN A 62 31.07 18.38 -10.00
CA GLN A 62 32.51 18.17 -9.78
C GLN A 62 32.85 16.68 -9.60
N ILE A 63 32.01 15.92 -8.89
CA ILE A 63 32.25 14.52 -8.55
C ILE A 63 31.71 13.60 -9.65
N LYS A 64 32.63 12.91 -10.34
CA LYS A 64 32.28 11.90 -11.35
C LYS A 64 32.07 10.50 -10.78
N SER A 65 32.64 10.23 -9.61
CA SER A 65 32.55 8.91 -8.96
C SER A 65 31.26 8.79 -8.13
N PRO A 66 30.80 7.56 -7.80
CA PRO A 66 29.70 7.37 -6.87
C PRO A 66 29.97 8.07 -5.53
N TYR A 67 29.00 8.86 -5.05
CA TYR A 67 29.13 9.58 -3.80
C TYR A 67 27.80 9.68 -3.06
N ARG A 68 27.87 9.96 -1.75
CA ARG A 68 26.68 10.26 -0.93
C ARG A 68 27.03 11.22 0.19
N VAL A 69 26.08 12.11 0.49
CA VAL A 69 26.19 13.08 1.59
C VAL A 69 25.57 12.50 2.85
N PHE A 70 26.27 12.65 3.97
CA PHE A 70 25.81 12.24 5.29
C PHE A 70 25.88 13.43 6.25
N THR A 71 24.86 13.54 7.10
CA THR A 71 24.65 14.71 7.96
C THR A 71 24.89 14.44 9.45
N HIS A 72 25.28 13.20 9.77
CA HIS A 72 25.46 12.68 11.13
C HIS A 72 26.79 11.91 11.25
N ASP A 73 27.85 12.41 10.61
CA ASP A 73 29.16 11.78 10.71
C ASP A 73 29.83 12.09 12.06
N ARG A 74 30.45 11.06 12.66
CA ARG A 74 31.06 11.08 13.99
C ARG A 74 32.49 10.57 14.02
N LEU A 75 33.11 10.34 12.87
CA LEU A 75 34.44 9.74 12.75
C LEU A 75 35.53 10.54 13.50
N ASP A 76 35.36 11.86 13.66
CA ASP A 76 36.31 12.73 14.37
C ASP A 76 36.04 12.85 15.89
N GLY A 77 35.03 12.17 16.45
CA GLY A 77 34.74 12.18 17.90
C GLY A 77 34.29 13.54 18.48
N GLY A 78 33.89 14.49 17.65
CA GLY A 78 33.45 15.83 18.08
C GLY A 78 32.07 15.85 18.77
N ALA A 79 31.79 16.93 19.50
CA ALA A 79 30.51 17.14 20.19
C ALA A 79 29.30 17.31 19.25
N TYR A 80 29.55 17.57 17.96
CA TYR A 80 28.51 17.76 16.97
C TYR A 80 28.74 16.87 15.75
N ASP A 81 27.64 16.31 15.27
CA ASP A 81 27.54 15.63 13.98
C ASP A 81 28.02 16.52 12.82
N LYS A 82 29.05 16.06 12.09
CA LYS A 82 29.57 16.76 10.90
C LYS A 82 28.78 16.38 9.65
N TRP A 83 28.70 17.33 8.72
CA TRP A 83 28.21 17.08 7.36
C TRP A 83 29.41 16.73 6.48
N VAL A 84 29.32 15.60 5.77
CA VAL A 84 30.43 15.09 4.97
C VAL A 84 29.93 14.48 3.67
N VAL A 85 30.83 14.40 2.69
CA VAL A 85 30.63 13.68 1.44
C VAL A 85 31.60 12.52 1.39
N TYR A 86 31.09 11.29 1.27
CA TYR A 86 31.93 10.15 0.96
C TYR A 86 31.87 9.88 -0.53
N VAL A 87 33.05 9.70 -1.12
CA VAL A 87 33.23 9.40 -2.54
C VAL A 87 33.92 8.05 -2.67
N LEU A 88 33.30 7.14 -3.41
CA LEU A 88 33.84 5.84 -3.75
C LEU A 88 34.58 5.95 -5.08
N ALA A 89 35.84 6.39 -5.04
CA ALA A 89 36.64 6.61 -6.24
C ALA A 89 37.34 5.32 -6.67
N PRO A 90 37.49 5.03 -7.98
CA PRO A 90 38.31 3.91 -8.43
C PRO A 90 39.72 3.99 -7.84
N ARG A 91 40.31 2.82 -7.53
CA ARG A 91 41.65 2.76 -6.96
C ARG A 91 42.65 3.52 -7.84
N HIS A 92 43.58 4.24 -7.20
CA HIS A 92 44.60 5.08 -7.85
C HIS A 92 44.08 6.34 -8.58
N THR A 93 42.79 6.67 -8.49
CA THR A 93 42.29 7.97 -8.96
C THR A 93 42.80 9.10 -8.06
N SER A 94 43.41 10.15 -8.61
CA SER A 94 43.80 11.34 -7.84
C SER A 94 42.57 12.01 -7.23
N SER A 95 42.66 12.42 -5.96
CA SER A 95 41.60 13.15 -5.28
C SER A 95 41.25 14.44 -6.01
N GLN A 96 39.95 14.71 -6.19
CA GLN A 96 39.47 15.92 -6.84
C GLN A 96 39.39 17.06 -5.82
N SER A 97 39.84 18.26 -6.19
CA SER A 97 39.54 19.47 -5.42
C SER A 97 38.08 19.84 -5.66
N ILE A 98 37.30 19.89 -4.59
CA ILE A 98 35.86 20.17 -4.63
C ILE A 98 35.63 21.51 -3.94
N ILE A 99 34.88 22.41 -4.55
CA ILE A 99 34.45 23.68 -3.96
C ILE A 99 32.93 23.74 -3.85
N LEU A 100 32.39 24.60 -2.98
CA LEU A 100 30.97 24.92 -2.93
C LEU A 100 30.80 26.42 -3.24
N PRO A 101 30.72 26.82 -4.52
CA PRO A 101 30.81 28.23 -4.92
C PRO A 101 29.75 29.15 -4.29
N PHE A 102 28.64 28.60 -3.83
CA PHE A 102 27.60 29.38 -3.13
C PHE A 102 27.86 29.59 -1.64
N GLU A 103 28.86 28.91 -1.07
CA GLU A 103 29.28 29.02 0.32
C GLU A 103 30.66 29.66 0.44
N SER A 104 31.65 29.15 -0.31
CA SER A 104 33.03 29.59 -0.31
C SER A 104 33.77 29.06 -1.54
N ASP A 105 34.72 29.85 -2.05
CA ASP A 105 35.65 29.43 -3.10
C ASP A 105 36.80 28.55 -2.57
N ALA A 106 36.86 28.33 -1.25
CA ALA A 106 37.84 27.43 -0.65
C ALA A 106 37.53 25.96 -0.98
N ALA A 107 38.57 25.18 -1.28
CA ALA A 107 38.45 23.74 -1.47
C ALA A 107 38.04 23.06 -0.16
N LEU A 108 37.13 22.08 -0.27
CA LEU A 108 36.71 21.25 0.85
C LEU A 108 37.89 20.43 1.36
N PRO A 109 38.16 20.44 2.69
CA PRO A 109 39.15 19.55 3.28
C PRO A 109 38.79 18.10 2.98
N HIS A 110 39.76 17.30 2.57
CA HIS A 110 39.54 15.89 2.29
C HIS A 110 40.70 15.01 2.72
N ARG A 111 40.38 13.75 3.01
CA ARG A 111 41.38 12.72 3.29
C ARG A 111 40.87 11.33 2.86
N PRO A 112 41.77 10.40 2.48
CA PRO A 112 41.41 8.99 2.41
C PRO A 112 41.08 8.45 3.81
N ILE A 113 40.16 7.51 3.88
CA ILE A 113 39.83 6.75 5.09
C ILE A 113 39.70 5.26 4.74
N ALA A 114 39.80 4.37 5.72
CA ALA A 114 39.56 2.95 5.48
C ALA A 114 38.05 2.64 5.50
N PHE A 115 37.63 1.58 4.79
CA PHE A 115 36.24 1.10 4.87
C PHE A 115 35.86 0.62 6.27
N THR A 116 36.83 0.12 7.03
CA THR A 116 36.66 -0.30 8.44
C THR A 116 36.25 0.85 9.36
N ASP A 117 36.61 2.08 9.01
CA ASP A 117 36.31 3.27 9.82
C ASP A 117 34.88 3.77 9.57
N LEU A 118 34.22 3.31 8.50
CA LEU A 118 32.89 3.73 8.12
C LEU A 118 31.84 2.75 8.65
N ALA A 119 30.73 3.27 9.18
CA ALA A 119 29.59 2.43 9.57
C ALA A 119 29.10 1.63 8.34
N PHE A 120 28.88 0.33 8.53
CA PHE A 120 28.62 -0.59 7.41
C PHE A 120 27.41 -0.20 6.57
N HIS A 121 26.34 0.32 7.18
CA HIS A 121 25.17 0.80 6.44
C HIS A 121 25.49 1.95 5.46
N MET A 122 26.51 2.76 5.75
CA MET A 122 26.97 3.83 4.86
C MET A 122 27.76 3.25 3.67
N VAL A 123 28.59 2.23 3.91
CA VAL A 123 29.28 1.47 2.85
C VAL A 123 28.25 0.89 1.87
N ILE A 124 27.22 0.20 2.38
CA ILE A 124 26.15 -0.38 1.57
C ILE A 124 25.40 0.70 0.76
N LYS A 125 25.12 1.86 1.37
CA LYS A 125 24.50 3.00 0.68
C LYS A 125 25.37 3.62 -0.41
N LEU A 126 26.69 3.59 -0.29
CA LEU A 126 27.62 4.02 -1.34
C LEU A 126 27.69 2.99 -2.47
N LEU A 127 27.74 1.69 -2.13
CA LEU A 127 27.69 0.61 -3.10
C LEU A 127 26.38 0.58 -3.87
N GLN A 128 25.25 0.96 -3.25
CA GLN A 128 23.99 1.19 -3.95
C GLN A 128 24.14 2.25 -5.05
N VAL A 129 24.72 3.41 -4.70
CA VAL A 129 24.96 4.47 -5.69
C VAL A 129 25.89 3.96 -6.79
N ALA A 130 26.94 3.21 -6.45
CA ALA A 130 27.87 2.63 -7.41
C ALA A 130 27.20 1.64 -8.37
N HIS A 131 26.31 0.77 -7.86
CA HIS A 131 25.52 -0.15 -8.68
C HIS A 131 24.58 0.60 -9.64
N MET A 132 24.02 1.72 -9.19
CA MET A 132 23.08 2.55 -9.96
C MET A 132 23.79 3.56 -10.87
N HIS A 133 25.11 3.68 -10.75
CA HIS A 133 25.93 4.60 -11.50
C HIS A 133 26.40 3.96 -12.82
N GLY A 134 26.07 4.59 -13.95
CA GLY A 134 26.47 4.12 -15.28
C GLY A 134 25.32 4.13 -16.29
N ASN A 135 25.62 3.74 -17.53
CA ASN A 135 24.68 3.73 -18.66
C ASN A 135 24.09 2.33 -18.88
N GLN A 136 23.39 1.75 -17.89
CA GLN A 136 22.85 0.40 -18.00
C GLN A 136 21.38 0.30 -17.53
N ALA A 137 20.56 -0.42 -18.31
CA ALA A 137 19.25 -0.96 -17.91
C ALA A 137 18.27 0.06 -17.26
N GLY A 138 18.18 1.27 -17.79
CA GLY A 138 17.21 2.28 -17.32
C GLY A 138 17.49 2.86 -15.93
N ARG A 139 18.65 2.55 -15.33
CA ARG A 139 19.09 3.02 -14.01
C ARG A 139 19.87 4.31 -14.12
N PHE A 140 19.74 5.18 -13.13
CA PHE A 140 20.52 6.40 -13.05
C PHE A 140 20.54 6.99 -11.65
N THR A 141 21.43 7.96 -11.43
CA THR A 141 21.55 8.72 -10.19
C THR A 141 21.26 10.20 -10.43
N GLY A 142 20.70 10.88 -9.43
CA GLY A 142 20.55 12.35 -9.43
C GLY A 142 20.51 12.89 -8.00
N GLN A 143 21.32 13.91 -7.70
CA GLN A 143 21.52 14.48 -6.36
C GLN A 143 21.76 13.42 -5.27
N GLY A 144 22.60 12.41 -5.56
CA GLY A 144 22.90 11.32 -4.64
C GLY A 144 21.74 10.33 -4.40
N ARG A 145 20.65 10.41 -5.17
CA ARG A 145 19.51 9.48 -5.13
C ARG A 145 19.55 8.53 -6.32
N CYS A 146 19.00 7.33 -6.13
CA CYS A 146 18.98 6.27 -7.13
C CYS A 146 17.60 6.16 -7.78
N TYR A 147 17.56 6.00 -9.10
CA TYR A 147 16.33 5.97 -9.88
C TYR A 147 16.34 4.86 -10.93
N VAL A 148 15.15 4.32 -11.22
CA VAL A 148 14.90 3.43 -12.36
C VAL A 148 13.75 4.03 -13.18
N HIS A 149 13.90 4.14 -14.50
CA HIS A 149 12.78 4.51 -15.36
C HIS A 149 11.73 3.40 -15.36
N ALA A 150 10.47 3.74 -15.10
CA ALA A 150 9.38 2.77 -15.14
C ALA A 150 8.60 2.88 -16.45
N LYS A 151 8.11 4.09 -16.80
CA LYS A 151 7.35 4.28 -18.04
C LYS A 151 7.21 5.72 -18.51
N ASN A 152 6.69 5.86 -19.71
CA ASN A 152 6.20 7.13 -20.25
C ASN A 152 4.80 7.39 -19.70
N ALA A 153 4.60 8.50 -18.99
CA ALA A 153 3.28 8.88 -18.47
C ALA A 153 2.47 9.71 -19.47
N SER A 154 3.16 10.48 -20.32
CA SER A 154 2.60 11.18 -21.47
C SER A 154 3.72 11.52 -22.46
N LYS A 155 3.39 12.17 -23.58
CA LYS A 155 4.41 12.69 -24.52
C LYS A 155 5.44 13.62 -23.86
N ASN A 156 5.07 14.30 -22.76
CA ASN A 156 5.90 15.30 -22.08
C ASN A 156 6.25 14.90 -20.63
N SER A 157 6.00 13.65 -20.22
CA SER A 157 6.32 13.24 -18.84
C SER A 157 6.62 11.76 -18.70
N HIS A 158 7.50 11.44 -17.75
CA HIS A 158 7.93 10.08 -17.43
C HIS A 158 7.74 9.80 -15.94
N ILE A 159 7.44 8.56 -15.60
CA ILE A 159 7.47 8.10 -14.21
C ILE A 159 8.73 7.27 -14.00
N CYS A 160 9.51 7.65 -13.01
CA CYS A 160 10.68 6.93 -12.54
C CYS A 160 10.46 6.51 -11.08
N VAL A 161 11.02 5.39 -10.67
CA VAL A 161 10.99 4.89 -9.30
C VAL A 161 12.30 5.27 -8.61
N GLN A 162 12.21 6.09 -7.57
CA GLN A 162 13.32 6.34 -6.65
C GLN A 162 13.47 5.15 -5.72
N LEU A 163 14.68 4.60 -5.62
CA LEU A 163 15.03 3.51 -4.72
C LEU A 163 15.87 4.03 -3.55
N ASP A 164 15.57 3.57 -2.34
CA ASP A 164 16.37 3.82 -1.15
C ASP A 164 16.48 2.57 -0.28
N MET A 165 17.49 2.54 0.58
CA MET A 165 17.70 1.45 1.53
C MET A 165 17.93 2.00 2.93
N HIS A 166 17.27 1.37 3.90
CA HIS A 166 17.37 1.71 5.31
C HIS A 166 17.75 0.46 6.10
N GLU A 167 18.72 0.58 6.99
CA GLU A 167 19.00 -0.49 7.94
C GLU A 167 17.78 -0.64 8.88
N ASP A 168 17.40 -1.89 9.16
CA ASP A 168 16.30 -2.23 10.05
C ASP A 168 16.63 -1.74 11.45
N ILE A 169 15.62 -1.21 12.14
CA ILE A 169 15.79 -0.55 13.43
C ILE A 169 16.28 -1.51 14.53
N LEU A 170 15.98 -2.80 14.37
CA LEU A 170 16.40 -3.87 15.28
C LEU A 170 17.85 -4.28 15.09
N THR A 171 18.51 -3.82 14.03
CA THR A 171 19.90 -4.17 13.75
C THR A 171 20.83 -3.40 14.69
N GLN A 172 21.69 -4.13 15.39
CA GLN A 172 22.73 -3.59 16.25
C GLN A 172 24.04 -3.35 15.49
N GLU A 173 24.96 -2.58 16.06
CA GLU A 173 26.25 -2.31 15.42
C GLU A 173 27.22 -3.50 15.49
N GLU A 174 27.11 -4.35 16.51
CA GLU A 174 27.86 -5.59 16.60
C GLU A 174 27.34 -6.71 15.68
N ASP A 175 26.12 -6.60 15.16
CA ASP A 175 25.51 -7.65 14.33
C ASP A 175 26.36 -7.92 13.08
N GLN A 176 26.74 -9.19 12.89
CA GLN A 176 27.39 -9.62 11.66
C GLN A 176 26.40 -9.65 10.49
N LEU A 177 25.19 -10.17 10.71
CA LEU A 177 24.13 -10.20 9.70
C LEU A 177 23.23 -8.97 9.85
N ARG A 178 23.27 -8.08 8.86
CA ARG A 178 22.56 -6.81 8.87
C ARG A 178 21.32 -6.87 7.99
N ARG A 179 20.23 -6.22 8.42
CA ARG A 179 18.96 -6.21 7.68
C ARG A 179 18.75 -4.85 7.03
N PHE A 180 18.48 -4.83 5.74
CA PHE A 180 18.22 -3.60 4.97
C PHE A 180 16.85 -3.65 4.30
N LYS A 181 15.95 -2.74 4.66
CA LYS A 181 14.67 -2.55 3.98
C LYS A 181 14.89 -1.74 2.70
N VAL A 182 14.46 -2.30 1.57
CA VAL A 182 14.47 -1.62 0.27
C VAL A 182 13.11 -0.97 0.03
N GLU A 183 13.12 0.34 -0.20
CA GLU A 183 11.93 1.14 -0.43
C GLU A 183 11.92 1.76 -1.84
N ALA A 184 10.72 1.98 -2.36
CA ALA A 184 10.49 2.56 -3.67
C ALA A 184 9.45 3.68 -3.61
N GLN A 185 9.71 4.78 -4.34
CA GLN A 185 8.78 5.89 -4.48
C GLN A 185 8.70 6.35 -5.94
N ALA A 186 7.49 6.40 -6.49
CA ALA A 186 7.27 6.98 -7.82
C ALA A 186 7.51 8.50 -7.85
N LYS A 187 8.23 8.97 -8.86
CA LYS A 187 8.55 10.38 -9.13
C LYS A 187 8.20 10.71 -10.56
N LEU A 188 7.60 11.88 -10.77
CA LEU A 188 7.26 12.38 -12.10
C LEU A 188 8.38 13.28 -12.60
N PHE A 189 8.90 12.95 -13.78
CA PHE A 189 9.85 13.75 -14.54
C PHE A 189 9.06 14.48 -15.62
N LEU A 190 8.97 15.80 -15.48
CA LEU A 190 8.24 16.69 -16.38
C LEU A 190 9.20 17.31 -17.37
N ARG A 191 8.83 17.33 -18.64
CA ARG A 191 9.55 18.11 -19.66
C ARG A 191 9.41 19.59 -19.32
N CYS A 192 10.54 20.30 -19.31
CA CYS A 192 10.56 21.74 -19.12
C CYS A 192 10.15 22.47 -20.41
N HIS A 193 9.55 23.65 -20.23
CA HIS A 193 9.17 24.51 -21.36
C HIS A 193 10.32 25.45 -21.74
N ALA A 194 10.34 25.90 -23.00
CA ALA A 194 11.41 26.73 -23.54
C ALA A 194 11.48 28.13 -22.89
N ASP A 195 10.38 28.60 -22.30
CA ASP A 195 10.25 29.88 -21.59
C ASP A 195 10.51 29.76 -20.08
N GLU A 196 10.66 28.55 -19.55
CA GLU A 196 10.73 28.30 -18.11
C GLU A 196 12.01 28.87 -17.46
N TYR A 197 11.88 29.59 -16.35
CA TYR A 197 13.02 30.15 -15.62
C TYR A 197 13.89 29.04 -15.00
N LEU A 198 15.19 29.05 -15.29
CA LEU A 198 16.12 28.06 -14.77
C LEU A 198 16.56 28.41 -13.35
N TYR A 199 15.88 27.84 -12.35
CA TYR A 199 16.23 28.04 -10.96
C TYR A 199 17.50 27.25 -10.56
N PRO A 200 18.52 27.89 -9.95
CA PRO A 200 19.77 27.20 -9.57
C PRO A 200 19.62 26.06 -8.56
N GLY A 201 18.58 26.12 -7.72
CA GLY A 201 18.25 25.06 -6.75
C GLY A 201 17.41 23.91 -7.35
N GLU A 202 16.99 23.99 -8.62
CA GLU A 202 16.31 22.87 -9.28
C GLU A 202 17.30 21.89 -9.91
N THR A 203 16.87 20.65 -10.12
CA THR A 203 17.66 19.62 -10.81
C THR A 203 17.08 19.35 -12.17
N TYR A 204 17.93 19.44 -13.19
CA TYR A 204 17.56 19.21 -14.57
C TYR A 204 18.23 17.96 -15.12
N PHE A 205 17.50 17.29 -16.00
CA PHE A 205 17.87 16.01 -16.55
C PHE A 205 17.69 15.99 -18.07
N CYS A 206 18.58 15.28 -18.75
CA CYS A 206 18.42 14.93 -20.15
C CYS A 206 18.04 13.46 -20.29
N LYS A 207 17.06 13.16 -21.15
CA LYS A 207 16.71 11.79 -21.51
C LYS A 207 17.81 11.18 -22.38
N ARG A 208 18.14 9.92 -22.13
CA ARG A 208 19.04 9.09 -22.94
C ARG A 208 18.41 7.71 -23.13
N ASN A 209 18.84 7.02 -24.17
CA ASN A 209 18.49 5.63 -24.43
C ASN A 209 19.77 4.80 -24.31
N ALA A 210 19.70 3.71 -23.55
CA ALA A 210 20.75 2.71 -23.47
C ALA A 210 20.74 1.82 -24.73
N PRO A 211 21.81 1.04 -24.99
CA PRO A 211 21.91 0.19 -26.18
C PRO A 211 20.77 -0.83 -26.34
N ASP A 212 20.18 -1.27 -25.23
CA ASP A 212 19.02 -2.15 -25.14
C ASP A 212 17.67 -1.41 -25.32
N SER A 213 17.70 -0.15 -25.73
CA SER A 213 16.55 0.77 -25.81
C SER A 213 15.95 1.18 -24.46
N ALA A 214 16.55 0.82 -23.33
CA ALA A 214 16.07 1.27 -22.02
C ALA A 214 16.26 2.79 -21.86
N VAL A 215 15.25 3.48 -21.34
CA VAL A 215 15.31 4.93 -21.13
C VAL A 215 15.94 5.22 -19.77
N TYR A 216 16.87 6.17 -19.71
CA TYR A 216 17.40 6.68 -18.44
C TYR A 216 17.61 8.20 -18.53
N PHE A 217 17.91 8.82 -17.39
CA PHE A 217 18.10 10.26 -17.29
C PHE A 217 19.51 10.58 -16.79
N LEU A 218 20.15 11.55 -17.43
CA LEU A 218 21.42 12.10 -16.98
C LEU A 218 21.17 13.46 -16.33
N GLN A 219 21.60 13.65 -15.08
CA GLN A 219 21.61 14.98 -14.48
C GLN A 219 22.60 15.88 -15.22
N MET A 220 22.18 17.09 -15.57
CA MET A 220 22.96 18.03 -16.36
C MET A 220 23.46 19.19 -15.49
N LYS A 221 24.61 19.75 -15.89
CA LYS A 221 25.13 21.02 -15.34
C LYS A 221 24.25 22.19 -15.76
N LEU A 222 24.16 23.22 -14.93
CA LEU A 222 23.28 24.36 -15.23
C LEU A 222 23.66 25.06 -16.55
N ASP A 223 24.95 25.25 -16.83
CA ASP A 223 25.40 25.89 -18.09
C ASP A 223 25.19 25.00 -19.32
N ALA A 224 25.13 23.68 -19.14
CA ALA A 224 24.75 22.78 -20.23
C ALA A 224 23.24 22.88 -20.52
N ILE A 225 22.41 23.09 -19.48
CA ILE A 225 20.97 23.33 -19.64
C ILE A 225 20.70 24.69 -20.28
N LYS A 226 21.44 25.74 -19.92
CA LYS A 226 21.33 27.06 -20.58
C LYS A 226 21.58 26.94 -22.09
N ARG A 227 22.68 26.31 -22.50
CA ARG A 227 22.99 26.05 -23.92
C ARG A 227 21.92 25.20 -24.59
N LEU A 228 21.50 24.12 -23.94
CA LEU A 228 20.45 23.25 -24.47
C LEU A 228 19.12 24.01 -24.65
N LYS A 229 18.82 24.95 -23.76
CA LYS A 229 17.63 25.82 -23.85
C LYS A 229 17.74 26.78 -25.04
N GLU A 230 18.90 27.40 -25.26
CA GLU A 230 19.18 28.25 -26.43
C GLU A 230 19.05 27.47 -27.75
N GLU A 231 19.41 26.19 -27.74
CA GLU A 231 19.29 25.27 -28.89
C GLU A 231 17.89 24.64 -29.04
N ASN A 232 16.89 25.06 -28.25
CA ASN A 232 15.54 24.46 -28.20
C ASN A 232 15.53 22.94 -27.89
N GLY A 233 16.55 22.48 -27.17
CA GLY A 233 16.69 21.09 -26.75
C GLY A 233 15.73 20.68 -25.63
N ILE A 234 15.63 19.36 -25.41
CA ILE A 234 14.67 18.77 -24.48
C ILE A 234 15.35 18.39 -23.16
N PHE A 235 14.86 18.96 -22.07
CA PHE A 235 15.26 18.62 -20.71
C PHE A 235 14.05 18.49 -19.78
N TYR A 236 14.29 17.89 -18.62
CA TYR A 236 13.28 17.48 -17.67
C TYR A 236 13.65 17.90 -16.26
N LYS A 237 12.65 18.07 -15.40
CA LYS A 237 12.83 18.21 -13.95
C LYS A 237 11.90 17.30 -13.16
N ILE A 238 12.26 17.02 -11.92
CA ILE A 238 11.36 16.29 -11.01
C ILE A 238 10.29 17.26 -10.54
N GLY A 239 9.02 16.93 -10.78
CA GLY A 239 7.89 17.76 -10.40
C GLY A 239 6.74 16.96 -9.82
N THR A 240 5.74 17.67 -9.30
CA THR A 240 4.46 17.08 -8.92
C THR A 240 3.34 17.82 -9.63
N ARG A 241 2.23 17.13 -9.90
CA ARG A 241 1.03 17.80 -10.40
C ARG A 241 0.31 18.43 -9.20
N PRO A 242 -0.17 19.68 -9.28
CA PRO A 242 -0.90 20.30 -8.17
C PRO A 242 -2.00 19.39 -7.63
N GLY A 243 -2.02 19.20 -6.31
CA GLY A 243 -3.01 18.35 -5.63
C GLY A 243 -2.90 16.83 -5.86
N LYS A 244 -1.90 16.34 -6.63
CA LYS A 244 -1.75 14.90 -6.92
C LYS A 244 -0.32 14.40 -6.71
N LYS A 245 -0.15 13.50 -5.74
CA LYS A 245 1.08 12.71 -5.60
C LYS A 245 1.24 11.80 -6.83
N THR A 246 2.48 11.68 -7.33
CA THR A 246 2.79 10.70 -8.37
C THR A 246 2.60 9.30 -7.80
N THR A 247 1.88 8.45 -8.53
CA THR A 247 1.61 7.06 -8.13
C THR A 247 1.97 6.13 -9.29
N LEU A 248 2.32 4.91 -8.92
CA LEU A 248 2.57 3.80 -9.84
C LEU A 248 2.01 2.56 -9.14
N ALA A 249 1.36 1.68 -9.88
CA ALA A 249 0.83 0.46 -9.31
C ALA A 249 1.96 -0.39 -8.75
N TYR A 250 1.74 -0.98 -7.58
CA TYR A 250 2.73 -1.87 -6.99
C TYR A 250 2.81 -3.18 -7.77
N HIS A 251 1.65 -3.70 -8.19
CA HIS A 251 1.56 -4.79 -9.16
C HIS A 251 0.71 -4.35 -10.34
N ASP A 252 1.18 -4.60 -11.56
CA ASP A 252 0.42 -4.40 -12.78
C ASP A 252 0.69 -5.57 -13.71
N LEU A 253 -0.20 -6.55 -13.75
CA LEU A 253 0.03 -7.77 -14.54
C LEU A 253 -0.02 -7.51 -16.05
N ASN A 254 -0.63 -6.40 -16.49
CA ASN A 254 -0.62 -6.04 -17.91
C ASN A 254 0.72 -5.41 -18.32
N HIS A 255 1.39 -4.76 -17.37
CA HIS A 255 2.63 -4.02 -17.57
C HIS A 255 3.62 -4.31 -16.43
N ILE A 256 3.99 -5.58 -16.28
CA ILE A 256 4.69 -6.06 -15.08
C ILE A 256 6.06 -5.41 -14.88
N ASP A 257 6.80 -5.17 -15.95
CA ASP A 257 8.10 -4.49 -15.93
C ASP A 257 7.99 -3.01 -15.53
N GLU A 258 6.81 -2.41 -15.65
CA GLU A 258 6.55 -1.04 -15.19
C GLU A 258 6.12 -0.98 -13.71
N SER A 259 5.93 -2.12 -13.04
CA SER A 259 5.39 -2.17 -11.68
C SER A 259 6.47 -2.00 -10.60
N ILE A 260 6.12 -1.33 -9.49
CA ILE A 260 7.08 -1.10 -8.39
C ILE A 260 7.64 -2.42 -7.86
N GLY A 261 6.79 -3.43 -7.69
CA GLY A 261 7.20 -4.69 -7.10
C GLY A 261 8.19 -5.47 -7.97
N LYS A 262 8.02 -5.46 -9.30
CA LYS A 262 8.99 -6.05 -10.24
C LYS A 262 10.33 -5.30 -10.20
N ILE A 263 10.28 -3.96 -10.26
CA ILE A 263 11.48 -3.11 -10.19
C ILE A 263 12.26 -3.36 -8.89
N LEU A 264 11.58 -3.47 -7.76
CA LEU A 264 12.21 -3.82 -6.48
C LEU A 264 12.83 -5.21 -6.50
N SER A 265 12.13 -6.20 -7.06
CA SER A 265 12.62 -7.58 -7.16
C SER A 265 13.89 -7.66 -8.02
N ASP A 266 13.89 -6.98 -9.17
CA ASP A 266 15.05 -6.93 -10.07
C ASP A 266 16.23 -6.22 -9.40
N PHE A 267 15.98 -5.07 -8.77
CA PHE A 267 17.03 -4.35 -8.04
C PHE A 267 17.64 -5.22 -6.93
N ILE A 268 16.81 -5.89 -6.13
CA ILE A 268 17.28 -6.77 -5.05
C ILE A 268 18.15 -7.91 -5.59
N ARG A 269 17.71 -8.58 -6.66
CA ARG A 269 18.48 -9.66 -7.31
C ARG A 269 19.82 -9.15 -7.82
N ASP A 270 19.81 -8.06 -8.58
CA ASP A 270 20.98 -7.56 -9.28
C ASP A 270 21.98 -6.88 -8.33
N PHE A 271 21.48 -6.22 -7.27
CA PHE A 271 22.34 -5.63 -6.26
C PHE A 271 23.06 -6.68 -5.43
N ARG A 272 22.41 -7.82 -5.12
CA ARG A 272 23.09 -8.97 -4.48
C ARG A 272 24.24 -9.51 -5.32
N GLN A 273 24.01 -9.68 -6.63
CA GLN A 273 25.06 -10.09 -7.56
C GLN A 273 26.19 -9.07 -7.64
N PHE A 274 25.88 -7.78 -7.54
CA PHE A 274 26.88 -6.71 -7.49
C PHE A 274 27.73 -6.78 -6.21
N LEU A 275 27.10 -6.95 -5.04
CA LEU A 275 27.80 -7.09 -3.76
C LEU A 275 28.73 -8.31 -3.71
N ALA A 276 28.31 -9.43 -4.30
CA ALA A 276 29.11 -10.66 -4.33
C ALA A 276 30.47 -10.48 -5.03
N ARG A 277 30.59 -9.53 -5.98
CA ARG A 277 31.86 -9.21 -6.66
C ARG A 277 32.92 -8.63 -5.72
N PHE A 278 32.49 -8.17 -4.55
CA PHE A 278 33.33 -7.58 -3.52
C PHE A 278 33.43 -8.45 -2.26
N GLY A 279 33.04 -9.73 -2.36
CA GLY A 279 33.06 -10.66 -1.22
C GLY A 279 32.00 -10.38 -0.16
N ILE A 280 31.01 -9.53 -0.46
CA ILE A 280 29.92 -9.22 0.47
C ILE A 280 28.77 -10.20 0.23
N GLU A 281 28.59 -11.14 1.15
CA GLU A 281 27.51 -12.11 1.10
C GLU A 281 26.15 -11.45 1.34
N SER A 282 25.16 -11.81 0.53
CA SER A 282 23.82 -11.26 0.66
C SER A 282 22.72 -12.18 0.14
N GLN A 283 21.59 -12.17 0.84
CA GLN A 283 20.39 -12.92 0.47
C GLN A 283 19.13 -12.08 0.64
N SER A 284 18.08 -12.43 -0.10
CA SER A 284 16.75 -11.87 0.16
C SER A 284 16.20 -12.49 1.45
N GLN A 285 15.57 -11.70 2.31
CA GLN A 285 14.78 -12.26 3.41
C GLN A 285 13.65 -13.09 2.80
N ILE A 286 13.54 -14.32 3.28
CA ILE A 286 12.44 -15.22 2.96
C ILE A 286 11.61 -15.37 4.23
N ARG A 287 10.28 -15.38 4.08
CA ARG A 287 9.34 -15.64 5.17
C ARG A 287 8.43 -16.78 4.81
N THR A 288 8.09 -17.57 5.82
CA THR A 288 7.10 -18.63 5.71
C THR A 288 5.88 -18.24 6.50
N PHE A 289 4.79 -18.00 5.79
CA PHE A 289 3.50 -17.58 6.35
C PHE A 289 2.49 -18.74 6.30
N ASN A 290 1.61 -18.76 7.29
CA ASN A 290 0.43 -19.60 7.34
C ASN A 290 -0.82 -18.76 7.08
N GLU A 291 -1.75 -19.27 6.27
CA GLU A 291 -3.06 -18.63 6.08
C GLU A 291 -3.92 -18.83 7.33
N TYR A 292 -4.41 -17.73 7.88
CA TYR A 292 -5.43 -17.72 8.92
C TYR A 292 -6.81 -17.85 8.27
N ILE A 293 -7.55 -18.89 8.66
CA ILE A 293 -8.92 -19.13 8.19
C ILE A 293 -9.87 -18.54 9.24
N PRO A 294 -10.57 -17.44 8.94
CA PRO A 294 -11.41 -16.78 9.92
C PRO A 294 -12.66 -17.62 10.23
N PRO A 295 -13.18 -17.55 11.47
CA PRO A 295 -14.45 -18.16 11.82
C PRO A 295 -15.60 -17.51 11.04
N LYS A 296 -16.70 -18.25 10.85
CA LYS A 296 -17.88 -17.75 10.10
C LYS A 296 -18.61 -16.59 10.79
N GLU A 297 -18.45 -16.42 12.10
CA GLU A 297 -19.17 -15.46 12.94
C GLU A 297 -18.50 -14.08 13.00
N SER A 298 -18.16 -13.50 11.85
CA SER A 298 -17.41 -12.22 11.77
C SER A 298 -18.28 -10.99 11.52
N GLU A 299 -19.61 -11.14 11.48
CA GLU A 299 -20.54 -10.08 11.15
C GLU A 299 -21.06 -9.33 12.38
N LEU A 300 -21.28 -8.03 12.24
CA LEU A 300 -21.96 -7.24 13.25
C LEU A 300 -23.46 -7.58 13.20
N CYS A 301 -24.00 -8.18 14.27
CA CYS A 301 -25.42 -8.51 14.32
C CYS A 301 -26.26 -7.24 14.51
N LEU A 302 -26.66 -6.58 13.41
CA LEU A 302 -27.50 -5.38 13.45
C LEU A 302 -28.85 -5.62 14.17
N LYS A 303 -29.33 -6.88 14.24
CA LYS A 303 -30.56 -7.27 14.93
C LYS A 303 -30.48 -7.19 16.46
N ASN A 304 -29.28 -7.31 17.04
CA ASN A 304 -29.08 -7.22 18.48
C ASN A 304 -28.99 -5.77 18.98
N TYR A 305 -28.90 -4.81 18.06
CA TYR A 305 -28.89 -3.39 18.41
C TYR A 305 -30.32 -2.89 18.60
N SER A 306 -30.50 -2.00 19.57
CA SER A 306 -31.75 -1.30 19.90
C SER A 306 -32.35 -0.45 18.76
N GLN A 307 -31.83 -0.56 17.53
CA GLN A 307 -32.27 0.16 16.36
C GLN A 307 -33.14 -0.70 15.45
N GLN A 308 -34.28 -1.19 15.96
CA GLN A 308 -35.37 -1.51 15.02
C GLN A 308 -35.70 -0.26 14.19
N THR A 309 -35.57 0.94 14.77
CA THR A 309 -35.76 2.23 14.09
C THR A 309 -34.46 3.01 13.93
N VAL A 310 -34.13 3.36 12.68
CA VAL A 310 -33.08 4.33 12.33
C VAL A 310 -33.74 5.64 11.93
N TYR A 311 -33.42 6.71 12.66
CA TYR A 311 -33.95 8.04 12.34
C TYR A 311 -33.16 8.66 11.18
N VAL A 312 -33.86 9.28 10.23
CA VAL A 312 -33.29 9.86 9.02
C VAL A 312 -33.54 11.36 8.99
N PHE A 313 -32.48 12.16 9.04
CA PHE A 313 -32.57 13.62 8.95
C PHE A 313 -32.23 14.09 7.55
N ASP A 314 -33.16 14.80 6.90
CA ASP A 314 -32.99 15.28 5.52
C ASP A 314 -32.17 16.58 5.44
N HIS A 315 -30.87 16.42 5.23
CA HIS A 315 -29.88 17.50 5.14
C HIS A 315 -29.38 17.74 3.71
N ARG A 316 -30.14 17.29 2.70
CA ARG A 316 -29.88 17.53 1.28
C ARG A 316 -30.05 19.01 0.94
N LYS A 317 -29.24 19.50 0.00
CA LYS A 317 -29.42 20.82 -0.62
C LYS A 317 -30.64 20.84 -1.54
N LYS A 318 -30.88 19.75 -2.29
CA LYS A 318 -32.05 19.62 -3.16
C LYS A 318 -33.08 18.65 -2.60
N LYS A 319 -34.29 19.16 -2.36
CA LYS A 319 -35.44 18.42 -1.80
C LYS A 319 -36.57 18.17 -2.80
N THR A 320 -36.26 18.12 -4.11
CA THR A 320 -37.28 17.89 -5.16
C THR A 320 -37.95 16.54 -5.06
N LEU A 321 -37.19 15.50 -4.69
CA LEU A 321 -37.75 14.20 -4.31
C LEU A 321 -38.05 14.18 -2.81
N PRO A 322 -39.26 13.80 -2.38
CA PRO A 322 -39.62 13.77 -0.96
C PRO A 322 -38.78 12.75 -0.21
N LEU A 323 -38.50 13.02 1.07
CA LEU A 323 -37.73 12.10 1.94
C LEU A 323 -38.33 10.69 1.95
N HIS A 324 -39.66 10.58 1.96
CA HIS A 324 -40.39 9.30 1.97
C HIS A 324 -39.98 8.36 0.84
N ALA A 325 -39.66 8.87 -0.36
CA ALA A 325 -39.21 8.04 -1.48
C ALA A 325 -37.87 7.34 -1.18
N TYR A 326 -36.98 8.00 -0.43
CA TYR A 326 -35.71 7.40 0.02
C TYR A 326 -35.92 6.40 1.14
N LEU A 327 -36.86 6.66 2.06
CA LEU A 327 -37.19 5.72 3.13
C LEU A 327 -37.72 4.40 2.54
N GLN A 328 -38.65 4.47 1.59
CA GLN A 328 -39.14 3.28 0.86
C GLN A 328 -38.01 2.53 0.13
N LEU A 329 -37.10 3.26 -0.50
CA LEU A 329 -35.93 2.66 -1.14
C LEU A 329 -35.04 1.95 -0.11
N PHE A 330 -34.79 2.55 1.05
CA PHE A 330 -33.98 1.95 2.13
C PHE A 330 -34.65 0.70 2.70
N GLU A 331 -35.95 0.72 2.95
CA GLU A 331 -36.72 -0.45 3.40
C GLU A 331 -36.70 -1.59 2.37
N SER A 332 -36.74 -1.26 1.07
CA SER A 332 -36.61 -2.28 0.01
C SER A 332 -35.23 -2.97 -0.01
N MET A 333 -34.19 -2.24 0.40
CA MET A 333 -32.80 -2.71 0.47
C MET A 333 -32.47 -3.41 1.80
N ARG A 334 -33.12 -3.00 2.89
CA ARG A 334 -32.93 -3.47 4.26
C ARG A 334 -34.28 -3.63 4.96
N PRO A 335 -35.04 -4.68 4.63
CA PRO A 335 -36.37 -4.92 5.21
C PRO A 335 -36.31 -5.28 6.69
N ASP A 336 -35.10 -5.57 7.21
CA ASP A 336 -34.82 -5.83 8.62
C ASP A 336 -34.64 -4.55 9.47
N VAL A 337 -34.65 -3.37 8.85
CA VAL A 337 -34.46 -2.07 9.51
C VAL A 337 -35.62 -1.14 9.16
N HIS A 338 -36.26 -0.55 10.18
CA HIS A 338 -37.29 0.47 9.98
C HIS A 338 -36.65 1.87 9.92
N PHE A 339 -37.02 2.66 8.92
CA PHE A 339 -36.48 4.02 8.72
C PHE A 339 -37.54 5.08 8.98
N LEU A 340 -37.28 6.00 9.91
CA LEU A 340 -38.22 7.06 10.28
C LEU A 340 -37.64 8.44 9.99
N GLY A 341 -38.31 9.24 9.16
CA GLY A 341 -37.91 10.61 8.86
C GLY A 341 -38.11 11.56 10.04
N ILE A 342 -37.17 12.48 10.25
CA ILE A 342 -37.26 13.54 11.27
C ILE A 342 -36.89 14.91 10.69
N ASP A 343 -37.52 15.94 11.23
CA ASP A 343 -37.32 17.34 10.81
C ASP A 343 -36.44 18.14 11.78
N ASP A 344 -36.27 17.66 13.02
CA ASP A 344 -35.45 18.31 14.04
C ASP A 344 -34.58 17.31 14.80
N LEU A 345 -33.26 17.54 14.75
CA LEU A 345 -32.26 16.76 15.48
C LEU A 345 -32.33 16.97 16.99
N SER A 346 -32.92 18.07 17.47
CA SER A 346 -33.01 18.35 18.91
C SER A 346 -33.98 17.40 19.64
N GLN A 347 -34.86 16.74 18.91
CA GLN A 347 -35.95 15.91 19.45
C GLN A 347 -35.58 14.43 19.58
N VAL A 348 -34.36 14.05 19.19
CA VAL A 348 -33.93 12.64 19.08
C VAL A 348 -32.59 12.47 19.77
N GLN A 349 -32.50 11.47 20.65
CA GLN A 349 -31.24 11.06 21.29
C GLN A 349 -30.67 9.76 20.70
N GLN A 350 -31.45 9.09 19.86
CA GLN A 350 -31.07 7.88 19.16
C GLN A 350 -30.13 8.16 17.97
N PRO A 351 -29.48 7.14 17.39
CA PRO A 351 -28.58 7.35 16.27
C PRO A 351 -29.30 7.75 14.97
N ILE A 352 -28.68 8.70 14.26
CA ILE A 352 -29.29 9.39 13.12
C ILE A 352 -28.47 9.17 11.83
N LEU A 353 -29.16 8.73 10.79
CA LEU A 353 -28.65 8.74 9.43
C LEU A 353 -28.93 10.11 8.80
N VAL A 354 -27.87 10.85 8.49
CA VAL A 354 -27.98 12.18 7.89
C VAL A 354 -27.95 12.04 6.37
N LEU A 355 -29.10 12.26 5.73
CA LEU A 355 -29.23 12.17 4.27
C LEU A 355 -28.64 13.44 3.62
N GLN A 356 -27.69 13.28 2.71
CA GLN A 356 -27.00 14.40 2.04
C GLN A 356 -26.84 14.12 0.54
N ASP A 357 -26.58 15.16 -0.24
CA ASP A 357 -26.37 15.10 -1.69
C ASP A 357 -25.09 15.81 -2.14
N TYR A 358 -24.15 15.97 -1.20
CA TYR A 358 -22.85 16.60 -1.37
C TYR A 358 -21.77 15.87 -0.55
N GLN A 359 -20.52 16.24 -0.77
CA GLN A 359 -19.34 15.73 -0.04
C GLN A 359 -18.49 16.89 0.46
N ARG A 360 -17.65 16.63 1.47
CA ARG A 360 -16.69 17.62 1.99
C ARG A 360 -15.79 18.23 0.92
N LYS A 361 -15.45 17.49 -0.14
CA LYS A 361 -14.60 18.00 -1.25
C LYS A 361 -15.30 19.10 -2.05
N ASP A 362 -16.62 19.13 -2.05
CA ASP A 362 -17.44 20.04 -2.87
C ASP A 362 -17.38 21.49 -2.36
N PHE A 363 -17.03 21.70 -1.09
CA PHE A 363 -16.88 23.01 -0.45
C PHE A 363 -15.42 23.51 -0.39
N ARG A 364 -14.45 22.69 -0.82
CA ARG A 364 -13.03 23.08 -0.82
C ARG A 364 -12.75 24.10 -1.92
N GLU A 365 -11.57 24.71 -1.87
CA GLU A 365 -11.05 25.54 -2.96
C GLU A 365 -11.10 24.75 -4.29
N LYS A 366 -11.86 25.25 -5.27
CA LYS A 366 -12.21 24.60 -6.57
C LYS A 366 -13.30 23.52 -6.54
N GLY A 367 -14.01 23.36 -5.43
CA GLY A 367 -15.24 22.56 -5.37
C GLY A 367 -16.43 23.30 -6.00
N ILE A 368 -17.48 22.55 -6.31
CA ILE A 368 -18.70 23.09 -6.96
C ILE A 368 -19.50 24.06 -6.07
N PHE A 369 -19.32 23.97 -4.74
CA PHE A 369 -19.86 24.89 -3.73
C PHE A 369 -18.74 25.74 -3.09
N ALA A 370 -17.64 26.01 -3.81
CA ALA A 370 -16.55 26.82 -3.29
C ALA A 370 -17.05 28.21 -2.84
N GLY A 371 -16.66 28.62 -1.64
CA GLY A 371 -17.10 29.88 -1.02
C GLY A 371 -18.30 29.73 -0.08
N GLU A 372 -19.01 28.60 -0.11
CA GLU A 372 -20.03 28.28 0.88
C GLU A 372 -19.44 27.62 2.13
N VAL A 373 -20.11 27.80 3.28
CA VAL A 373 -19.75 27.12 4.53
C VAL A 373 -20.20 25.65 4.45
N ASP A 374 -19.28 24.71 4.71
CA ASP A 374 -19.57 23.28 4.74
C ASP A 374 -20.65 22.95 5.80
N PRO A 375 -21.86 22.53 5.40
CA PRO A 375 -22.94 22.23 6.32
C PRO A 375 -22.61 21.07 7.27
N TYR A 376 -21.70 20.16 6.88
CA TYR A 376 -21.27 19.05 7.72
C TYR A 376 -20.66 19.56 9.03
N GLN A 377 -19.71 20.51 8.95
CA GLN A 377 -19.01 21.00 10.14
C GLN A 377 -19.98 21.68 11.11
N LYS A 378 -20.89 22.52 10.59
CA LYS A 378 -21.91 23.18 11.41
C LYS A 378 -22.81 22.18 12.13
N LEU A 379 -23.26 21.14 11.43
CA LEU A 379 -24.13 20.11 12.00
C LEU A 379 -23.42 19.31 13.10
N TYR A 380 -22.19 18.86 12.83
CA TYR A 380 -21.44 18.01 13.74
C TYR A 380 -20.94 18.75 14.98
N SER A 381 -20.53 20.02 14.84
CA SER A 381 -20.18 20.84 16.01
C SER A 381 -21.42 21.14 16.86
N LYS A 382 -22.59 21.44 16.27
CA LYS A 382 -23.81 21.79 17.03
C LYS A 382 -24.37 20.59 17.82
N TYR A 383 -24.40 19.42 17.21
CA TYR A 383 -24.99 18.21 17.80
C TYR A 383 -23.91 17.17 18.15
N TRP A 384 -22.80 17.61 18.74
CA TRP A 384 -21.61 16.77 18.93
C TRP A 384 -21.84 15.54 19.82
N THR A 385 -22.81 15.59 20.73
CA THR A 385 -23.24 14.48 21.62
C THR A 385 -24.18 13.47 20.96
N LEU A 386 -24.65 13.72 19.73
CA LEU A 386 -25.54 12.78 19.02
C LEU A 386 -24.76 11.86 18.07
N PRO A 387 -24.95 10.53 18.17
CA PRO A 387 -24.36 9.57 17.23
C PRO A 387 -25.01 9.73 15.86
N LYS A 388 -24.20 10.01 14.84
CA LYS A 388 -24.69 10.33 13.50
C LYS A 388 -23.72 9.92 12.40
N GLN A 389 -24.28 9.53 11.27
CA GLN A 389 -23.54 9.11 10.08
C GLN A 389 -24.18 9.69 8.83
N SER A 390 -23.37 10.34 7.98
CA SER A 390 -23.86 10.88 6.72
C SER A 390 -23.93 9.80 5.64
N LEU A 391 -25.00 9.84 4.83
CA LEU A 391 -25.17 9.05 3.61
C LEU A 391 -25.36 10.00 2.43
N ASN A 392 -24.39 10.01 1.51
CA ASN A 392 -24.52 10.76 0.26
C ASN A 392 -25.21 9.91 -0.81
N ILE A 393 -26.41 10.35 -1.21
CA ILE A 393 -27.24 9.72 -2.25
C ILE A 393 -26.95 10.22 -3.67
N ASN A 394 -26.26 11.34 -3.81
CA ASN A 394 -25.83 11.84 -5.11
C ASN A 394 -24.67 10.97 -5.62
N LEU A 395 -24.89 10.32 -6.75
CA LEU A 395 -23.92 9.43 -7.40
C LEU A 395 -23.13 10.13 -8.51
N LEU A 396 -23.45 11.39 -8.83
CA LEU A 396 -22.73 12.17 -9.83
C LEU A 396 -21.35 12.57 -9.29
N ASP A 397 -20.37 12.68 -10.19
CA ASP A 397 -19.10 13.35 -9.88
C ASP A 397 -19.25 14.82 -10.27
N ALA A 398 -18.92 15.73 -9.36
CA ALA A 398 -19.03 17.17 -9.60
C ALA A 398 -18.08 17.69 -10.71
N LYS A 399 -17.23 16.82 -11.25
CA LYS A 399 -16.25 17.18 -12.26
C LYS A 399 -16.97 17.53 -13.57
N ASP A 400 -16.67 18.71 -14.10
CA ASP A 400 -17.19 19.20 -15.38
C ASP A 400 -18.72 19.48 -15.37
N LEU A 401 -19.36 19.52 -14.20
CA LEU A 401 -20.78 19.87 -14.02
C LEU A 401 -20.92 21.26 -13.38
N ASN A 402 -22.00 21.97 -13.71
CA ASN A 402 -22.45 23.13 -12.93
C ASN A 402 -23.32 22.69 -11.75
N THR A 403 -23.61 23.61 -10.82
CA THR A 403 -24.35 23.31 -9.58
C THR A 403 -25.74 22.72 -9.83
N GLU A 404 -26.46 23.22 -10.85
CA GLU A 404 -27.80 22.74 -11.18
C GLU A 404 -27.74 21.30 -11.73
N GLU A 405 -26.79 21.02 -12.61
CA GLU A 405 -26.51 19.69 -13.17
C GLU A 405 -26.06 18.70 -12.10
N TYR A 406 -25.17 19.12 -11.18
CA TYR A 406 -24.71 18.25 -10.11
C TYR A 406 -25.84 17.88 -9.14
N LEU A 407 -26.80 18.78 -8.93
CA LEU A 407 -27.99 18.52 -8.13
C LEU A 407 -29.12 17.90 -8.97
N SER A 408 -28.97 17.63 -10.27
CA SER A 408 -30.01 17.02 -11.12
C SER A 408 -30.02 15.49 -11.12
N TYR A 409 -29.58 14.87 -10.01
CA TYR A 409 -29.54 13.41 -9.87
C TYR A 409 -30.96 12.79 -9.69
N PRO A 410 -31.21 11.60 -10.29
CA PRO A 410 -32.44 10.84 -10.08
C PRO A 410 -32.41 10.04 -8.76
N LEU A 411 -33.53 9.41 -8.39
CA LEU A 411 -33.55 8.42 -7.32
C LEU A 411 -32.61 7.25 -7.69
N PRO A 412 -31.62 6.90 -6.85
CA PRO A 412 -30.71 5.78 -7.12
C PRO A 412 -31.44 4.44 -7.20
N LYS A 413 -30.90 3.52 -8.00
CA LYS A 413 -31.37 2.12 -7.99
C LYS A 413 -30.78 1.37 -6.78
N PRO A 414 -31.45 0.30 -6.29
CA PRO A 414 -30.98 -0.47 -5.14
C PRO A 414 -29.52 -0.96 -5.26
N ASP A 415 -29.16 -1.53 -6.41
CA ASP A 415 -27.81 -2.03 -6.70
C ASP A 415 -26.72 -0.95 -6.70
N GLN A 416 -27.10 0.32 -6.88
CA GLN A 416 -26.18 1.45 -6.88
C GLN A 416 -25.92 2.01 -5.47
N LEU A 417 -26.86 1.82 -4.53
CA LEU A 417 -26.82 2.45 -3.21
C LEU A 417 -26.65 1.46 -2.04
N GLN A 418 -27.00 0.19 -2.22
CA GLN A 418 -26.97 -0.85 -1.17
C GLN A 418 -25.68 -0.82 -0.35
N HIS A 419 -24.53 -0.93 -0.99
CA HIS A 419 -23.24 -0.95 -0.32
C HIS A 419 -22.98 0.31 0.52
N LYS A 420 -23.37 1.50 0.02
CA LYS A 420 -23.22 2.76 0.76
C LYS A 420 -24.14 2.81 1.97
N LEU A 421 -25.39 2.35 1.82
CA LEU A 421 -26.35 2.25 2.92
C LEU A 421 -25.82 1.31 4.00
N ASP A 422 -25.41 0.09 3.64
CA ASP A 422 -24.89 -0.90 4.59
C ASP A 422 -23.64 -0.41 5.32
N THR A 423 -22.72 0.23 4.60
CA THR A 423 -21.55 0.86 5.22
C THR A 423 -21.96 1.95 6.21
N SER A 424 -22.90 2.83 5.83
CA SER A 424 -23.36 3.89 6.72
C SER A 424 -24.10 3.35 7.94
N LEU A 425 -24.90 2.29 7.80
CA LEU A 425 -25.58 1.66 8.94
C LEU A 425 -24.58 1.04 9.90
N MET A 426 -23.58 0.29 9.41
CA MET A 426 -22.53 -0.26 10.26
C MET A 426 -21.75 0.82 11.01
N GLN A 427 -21.34 1.89 10.32
CA GLN A 427 -20.65 3.01 10.97
C GLN A 427 -21.54 3.73 11.99
N LEU A 428 -22.84 3.86 11.70
CA LEU A 428 -23.80 4.44 12.64
C LEU A 428 -23.96 3.58 13.90
N SER A 429 -24.05 2.26 13.74
CA SER A 429 -24.13 1.33 14.87
C SER A 429 -22.87 1.38 15.73
N LEU A 430 -21.67 1.40 15.13
CA LEU A 430 -20.42 1.55 15.89
C LEU A 430 -20.37 2.88 16.66
N LYS A 431 -20.78 3.98 16.03
CA LYS A 431 -20.91 5.27 16.72
C LYS A 431 -21.93 5.20 17.84
N SER A 432 -23.07 4.55 17.66
CA SER A 432 -24.04 4.36 18.74
C SER A 432 -23.40 3.72 19.96
N ILE A 433 -22.58 2.68 19.78
CA ILE A 433 -21.89 1.98 20.88
C ILE A 433 -20.93 2.92 21.59
N ILE A 434 -20.16 3.71 20.83
CA ILE A 434 -19.18 4.66 21.38
C ILE A 434 -19.87 5.74 22.23
N TYR A 435 -21.09 6.13 21.86
CA TYR A 435 -21.85 7.19 22.52
C TYR A 435 -22.75 6.70 23.67
N SER A 436 -23.06 5.41 23.73
CA SER A 436 -24.00 4.85 24.69
C SER A 436 -23.30 4.14 25.84
N ASP A 437 -23.87 4.23 27.04
CA ASP A 437 -23.55 3.32 28.16
C ASP A 437 -24.30 1.98 28.06
N ASN A 438 -24.58 1.49 26.84
CA ASN A 438 -25.25 0.20 26.67
C ASN A 438 -24.25 -0.97 26.82
N PRO A 439 -24.69 -2.12 27.39
CA PRO A 439 -23.87 -3.32 27.45
C PRO A 439 -23.37 -3.80 26.08
N LEU A 440 -22.12 -4.24 26.01
CA LEU A 440 -21.46 -4.74 24.80
C LEU A 440 -21.82 -6.19 24.47
N SER A 441 -22.41 -6.93 25.41
CA SER A 441 -22.79 -8.33 25.25
C SER A 441 -23.66 -8.55 23.99
N GLY A 442 -23.13 -9.27 23.00
CA GLY A 442 -23.81 -9.56 21.73
C GLY A 442 -23.74 -8.46 20.66
N CYS A 443 -23.05 -7.35 20.95
CA CYS A 443 -22.89 -6.21 20.05
C CYS A 443 -21.60 -6.32 19.22
N LEU A 444 -20.44 -6.42 19.87
CA LEU A 444 -19.13 -6.43 19.20
C LEU A 444 -18.53 -7.84 19.18
N PRO A 445 -18.34 -8.46 18.00
CA PRO A 445 -17.83 -9.82 17.93
C PRO A 445 -16.35 -9.88 18.31
N PHE A 446 -16.00 -10.87 19.14
CA PHE A 446 -14.63 -11.20 19.54
C PHE A 446 -13.89 -10.15 20.38
N LEU A 447 -14.53 -9.08 20.86
CA LEU A 447 -13.86 -8.09 21.70
C LEU A 447 -13.46 -8.72 23.06
N PRO A 448 -12.16 -8.85 23.37
CA PRO A 448 -11.74 -9.29 24.70
C PRO A 448 -11.95 -8.16 25.70
N LYS A 449 -12.49 -8.48 26.89
CA LYS A 449 -12.80 -7.49 27.93
C LYS A 449 -11.56 -7.11 28.75
N GLU A 450 -10.57 -7.99 28.74
CA GLU A 450 -9.35 -7.92 29.54
C GLU A 450 -8.26 -7.07 28.86
N LEU A 451 -8.44 -6.72 27.58
CA LEU A 451 -7.46 -5.93 26.83
C LEU A 451 -7.82 -4.44 26.81
N THR A 452 -6.77 -3.64 26.88
CA THR A 452 -6.76 -2.19 26.74
C THR A 452 -5.96 -1.81 25.49
N TYR A 453 -6.38 -0.76 24.80
CA TYR A 453 -5.80 -0.34 23.52
C TYR A 453 -5.42 1.13 23.60
N ILE A 454 -4.21 1.50 23.19
CA ILE A 454 -3.78 2.92 23.10
C ILE A 454 -3.34 3.23 21.68
N SER A 455 -3.83 4.34 21.13
CA SER A 455 -3.39 4.86 19.84
C SER A 455 -2.92 6.30 19.98
N LYS A 456 -1.68 6.56 19.53
CA LYS A 456 -1.16 7.90 19.29
C LYS A 456 -1.01 8.14 17.80
N GLN A 457 -1.49 9.27 17.29
CA GLN A 457 -1.24 9.67 15.90
C GLN A 457 -0.81 11.13 15.82
N ARG A 458 0.21 11.39 14.99
CA ARG A 458 0.81 12.72 14.85
C ARG A 458 -0.14 13.75 14.24
N ASN A 459 -0.91 13.34 13.24
CA ASN A 459 -1.75 14.21 12.44
C ASN A 459 -3.14 13.59 12.29
N VAL A 460 -4.15 14.24 12.87
CA VAL A 460 -5.56 13.93 12.59
C VAL A 460 -6.20 15.11 11.88
N PRO A 461 -6.88 14.88 10.74
CA PRO A 461 -7.58 15.95 10.06
C PRO A 461 -8.60 16.64 10.97
N GLY A 462 -8.38 17.92 11.28
CA GLY A 462 -9.26 18.72 12.13
C GLY A 462 -8.70 19.00 13.53
N LEU A 463 -7.71 18.23 14.00
CA LEU A 463 -7.04 18.48 15.27
C LEU A 463 -5.74 19.29 15.06
N PRO A 464 -5.47 20.31 15.90
CA PRO A 464 -4.26 21.13 15.80
C PRO A 464 -3.01 20.44 16.37
N ALA A 465 -3.18 19.41 17.20
CA ALA A 465 -2.12 18.68 17.87
C ALA A 465 -2.27 17.16 17.66
N PRO A 466 -1.21 16.36 17.90
CA PRO A 466 -1.33 14.91 17.98
C PRO A 466 -2.40 14.51 19.00
N PHE A 467 -3.09 13.40 18.76
CA PHE A 467 -3.96 12.80 19.78
C PHE A 467 -3.32 11.54 20.35
N GLU A 468 -3.68 11.24 21.58
CA GLU A 468 -3.31 10.01 22.27
C GLU A 468 -4.50 9.56 23.12
N THR A 469 -5.06 8.38 22.82
CA THR A 469 -6.30 7.91 23.45
C THR A 469 -6.18 6.45 23.84
N MET A 470 -6.63 6.14 25.05
CA MET A 470 -6.80 4.77 25.55
C MET A 470 -8.27 4.36 25.44
N MET A 471 -8.52 3.11 25.06
CA MET A 471 -9.83 2.46 25.09
C MET A 471 -9.74 1.16 25.90
N TYR A 472 -10.76 0.91 26.72
CA TYR A 472 -10.90 -0.33 27.48
C TYR A 472 -12.37 -0.69 27.68
N VAL A 473 -12.62 -1.90 28.19
CA VAL A 473 -13.94 -2.34 28.62
C VAL A 473 -14.02 -2.33 30.15
N GLU A 474 -15.11 -1.80 30.68
CA GLU A 474 -15.42 -1.78 32.11
C GLU A 474 -16.93 -1.87 32.29
N ASP A 475 -17.40 -2.73 33.20
CA ASP A 475 -18.84 -2.98 33.43
C ASP A 475 -19.62 -3.31 32.14
N ASP A 476 -18.99 -4.06 31.23
CA ASP A 476 -19.52 -4.38 29.90
C ASP A 476 -19.78 -3.16 29.00
N GLN A 477 -19.09 -2.04 29.22
CA GLN A 477 -19.19 -0.80 28.45
C GLN A 477 -17.84 -0.37 27.88
N LEU A 478 -17.83 0.33 26.74
CA LEU A 478 -16.62 0.96 26.21
C LEU A 478 -16.32 2.25 26.98
N ARG A 479 -15.07 2.40 27.39
CA ARG A 479 -14.56 3.62 28.02
C ARG A 479 -13.36 4.14 27.26
N PHE A 480 -13.18 5.46 27.30
CA PHE A 480 -12.11 6.16 26.60
C PHE A 480 -11.46 7.19 27.52
N LEU A 481 -10.13 7.26 27.49
CA LEU A 481 -9.33 8.28 28.18
C LEU A 481 -8.50 9.06 27.16
N ASP A 482 -8.57 10.38 27.22
CA ASP A 482 -7.72 11.30 26.47
C ASP A 482 -6.41 11.54 27.22
N LEU A 483 -5.31 10.94 26.76
CA LEU A 483 -4.03 10.95 27.48
C LEU A 483 -3.26 12.28 27.34
N ARG A 484 -3.84 13.25 26.62
CA ARG A 484 -3.36 14.64 26.61
C ARG A 484 -3.77 15.39 27.88
N ASP A 485 -4.82 14.92 28.54
CA ASP A 485 -5.27 15.40 29.85
C ASP A 485 -4.46 14.70 30.95
N SER A 486 -3.88 15.48 31.86
CA SER A 486 -2.98 14.96 32.90
C SER A 486 -3.70 14.06 33.90
N GLU A 487 -4.97 14.33 34.24
CA GLU A 487 -5.72 13.51 35.20
C GLU A 487 -6.09 12.16 34.56
N GLN A 488 -6.54 12.18 33.31
CA GLN A 488 -6.85 10.96 32.56
C GLN A 488 -5.59 10.14 32.28
N ARG A 489 -4.43 10.78 32.12
CA ARG A 489 -3.14 10.08 31.99
C ARG A 489 -2.74 9.36 33.28
N ILE A 490 -3.04 9.91 34.45
CA ILE A 490 -2.83 9.23 35.74
C ILE A 490 -3.75 8.02 35.84
N GLN A 491 -5.04 8.17 35.50
CA GLN A 491 -5.99 7.05 35.48
C GLN A 491 -5.54 5.91 34.54
N ALA A 492 -5.01 6.26 33.37
CA ALA A 492 -4.45 5.30 32.43
C ALA A 492 -3.24 4.55 33.01
N GLN A 493 -2.35 5.24 33.74
CA GLN A 493 -1.21 4.61 34.41
C GLN A 493 -1.64 3.65 35.52
N GLU A 494 -2.62 4.05 36.35
CA GLU A 494 -3.17 3.19 37.41
C GLU A 494 -3.81 1.94 36.81
N ARG A 495 -4.58 2.09 35.72
CA ARG A 495 -5.18 0.96 35.01
C ARG A 495 -4.13 0.00 34.45
N CYS A 496 -3.07 0.51 33.84
CA CYS A 496 -1.98 -0.34 33.35
C CYS A 496 -1.28 -1.06 34.50
N ARG A 497 -1.08 -0.40 35.66
CA ARG A 497 -0.51 -1.04 36.85
C ARG A 497 -1.39 -2.17 37.39
N LEU A 498 -2.72 -2.03 37.35
CA LEU A 498 -3.65 -3.12 37.71
C LEU A 498 -3.53 -4.33 36.77
N LEU A 499 -3.10 -4.12 35.53
CA LEU A 499 -2.77 -5.16 34.57
C LEU A 499 -1.31 -5.64 34.70
N GLY A 500 -0.56 -5.23 35.72
CA GLY A 500 0.84 -5.63 35.90
C GLY A 500 1.84 -4.95 34.95
N VAL A 501 1.44 -3.86 34.29
CA VAL A 501 2.26 -3.18 33.27
C VAL A 501 2.66 -1.77 33.73
N ASP A 502 3.96 -1.49 33.78
CA ASP A 502 4.47 -0.12 33.88
C ASP A 502 4.49 0.53 32.48
N LEU A 503 3.45 1.32 32.21
CA LEU A 503 3.30 2.01 30.93
C LEU A 503 4.48 2.95 30.62
N ARG A 504 5.07 3.59 31.63
CA ARG A 504 6.18 4.54 31.43
C ARG A 504 7.44 3.79 31.02
N GLU A 505 7.73 2.68 31.70
CA GLU A 505 8.88 1.84 31.37
C GLU A 505 8.76 1.26 29.95
N CYS A 506 7.59 0.71 29.60
CA CYS A 506 7.37 0.15 28.26
C CYS A 506 7.52 1.21 27.15
N LEU A 507 6.97 2.41 27.35
CA LEU A 507 7.14 3.52 26.40
C LEU A 507 8.60 3.96 26.30
N GLU A 508 9.38 3.91 27.38
CA GLU A 508 10.82 4.19 27.35
C GLU A 508 11.58 3.12 26.56
N GLN A 509 11.23 1.84 26.73
CA GLN A 509 11.81 0.75 25.91
C GLN A 509 11.53 0.97 24.42
N MET A 510 10.32 1.43 24.06
CA MET A 510 10.02 1.83 22.68
C MET A 510 10.89 3.03 22.24
N ILE A 511 11.04 4.08 23.04
CA ILE A 511 11.91 5.25 22.73
C ILE A 511 13.35 4.80 22.44
N CYS A 512 13.89 3.89 23.25
CA CYS A 512 15.21 3.29 23.08
C CYS A 512 15.30 2.46 21.79
N LYS A 513 14.32 1.58 21.51
CA LYS A 513 14.24 0.83 20.24
C LYS A 513 14.29 1.78 19.05
N TYR A 514 13.57 2.89 19.10
CA TYR A 514 13.55 3.89 18.02
C TYR A 514 14.77 4.83 18.00
N LYS A 515 15.78 4.59 18.86
CA LYS A 515 17.03 5.36 18.98
C LYS A 515 16.76 6.86 19.15
N ARG A 516 15.81 7.20 20.03
CA ARG A 516 15.35 8.57 20.28
C ARG A 516 15.80 9.13 21.63
N GLU A 517 16.48 8.35 22.47
CA GLU A 517 16.84 8.75 23.83
C GLU A 517 17.78 9.97 23.89
N LYS A 518 18.63 10.14 22.87
CA LYS A 518 19.57 11.27 22.75
C LYS A 518 19.00 12.51 22.03
N LYS A 519 17.72 12.49 21.66
CA LYS A 519 17.07 13.62 20.97
C LYS A 519 16.60 14.66 21.97
N SER A 520 16.36 15.89 21.51
CA SER A 520 15.70 16.92 22.34
C SER A 520 14.34 16.44 22.79
N GLU A 521 13.80 16.99 23.88
CA GLU A 521 12.53 16.56 24.48
C GLU A 521 11.38 16.47 23.45
N ASP A 522 11.21 17.52 22.62
CA ASP A 522 10.23 17.56 21.52
C ASP A 522 10.44 16.45 20.46
N GLU A 523 11.68 16.03 20.24
CA GLU A 523 12.04 15.01 19.26
C GLU A 523 12.16 13.61 19.88
N ARG A 524 12.16 13.50 21.21
CA ARG A 524 12.26 12.23 21.93
C ARG A 524 10.95 11.46 21.85
N GLU A 525 9.82 12.16 21.97
CA GLU A 525 8.50 11.53 21.92
C GLU A 525 8.23 10.73 20.63
N LEU A 526 7.59 9.58 20.77
CA LEU A 526 7.14 8.78 19.63
C LEU A 526 6.00 9.52 18.91
N PRO A 527 6.11 9.77 17.58
CA PRO A 527 5.12 10.56 16.85
C PRO A 527 3.81 9.81 16.66
N SER A 528 3.84 8.47 16.62
CA SER A 528 2.66 7.62 16.47
C SER A 528 2.98 6.21 16.94
N TYR A 529 2.00 5.54 17.55
CA TYR A 529 2.07 4.12 17.92
C TYR A 529 0.67 3.55 18.16
N ARG A 530 0.59 2.22 18.14
CA ARG A 530 -0.59 1.45 18.54
C ARG A 530 -0.12 0.36 19.48
N VAL A 531 -0.64 0.36 20.71
CA VAL A 531 -0.26 -0.64 21.71
C VAL A 531 -1.50 -1.34 22.27
N ILE A 532 -1.33 -2.62 22.59
CA ILE A 532 -2.31 -3.48 23.23
C ILE A 532 -1.73 -3.87 24.58
N ILE A 533 -2.52 -3.74 25.63
CA ILE A 533 -2.15 -4.00 27.02
C ILE A 533 -3.13 -5.02 27.58
N GLY A 534 -2.62 -6.09 28.16
CA GLY A 534 -3.40 -7.09 28.89
C GLY A 534 -2.72 -7.43 30.22
N PRO A 535 -3.24 -8.41 30.98
CA PRO A 535 -2.58 -8.89 32.18
C PRO A 535 -1.14 -9.33 31.88
N ASP A 536 -0.17 -8.67 32.52
CA ASP A 536 1.27 -8.81 32.35
C ASP A 536 1.77 -8.72 30.90
N LEU A 537 1.01 -8.06 30.02
CA LEU A 537 1.24 -8.06 28.58
C LEU A 537 1.29 -6.64 28.02
N PHE A 538 2.35 -6.31 27.28
CA PHE A 538 2.47 -5.06 26.52
C PHE A 538 2.96 -5.35 25.10
N VAL A 539 2.17 -4.96 24.10
CA VAL A 539 2.42 -5.27 22.68
C VAL A 539 2.32 -4.02 21.83
N GLU A 540 3.38 -3.71 21.07
CA GLU A 540 3.35 -2.71 20.00
C GLU A 540 2.94 -3.36 18.68
N ILE A 541 2.08 -2.71 17.89
CA ILE A 541 1.91 -3.06 16.47
C ILE A 541 2.79 -2.18 15.61
N GLU A 542 3.84 -2.78 15.06
CA GLU A 542 4.84 -2.08 14.24
C GLU A 542 4.61 -2.30 12.74
N ASP A 543 4.65 -1.21 11.96
CA ASP A 543 4.77 -1.26 10.50
C ASP A 543 6.25 -1.50 10.11
N CYS A 544 6.63 -2.73 9.79
CA CYS A 544 8.04 -3.13 9.57
C CYS A 544 8.69 -2.54 8.31
N LYS A 545 7.98 -1.71 7.53
CA LYS A 545 8.40 -1.20 6.21
C LYS A 545 8.85 -2.30 5.23
N GLU A 546 8.34 -3.51 5.44
CA GLU A 546 8.66 -4.70 4.67
C GLU A 546 7.43 -5.14 3.87
N ARG A 547 7.62 -5.58 2.62
CA ARG A 547 6.54 -6.01 1.73
C ARG A 547 6.91 -7.35 1.09
N VAL A 548 5.91 -8.16 0.80
CA VAL A 548 6.10 -9.40 0.05
C VAL A 548 6.40 -9.12 -1.42
N LEU A 549 7.28 -9.92 -2.02
CA LEU A 549 7.58 -9.91 -3.45
C LEU A 549 6.98 -11.17 -4.07
N TYR A 550 6.11 -10.99 -5.06
CA TYR A 550 5.52 -12.11 -5.79
C TYR A 550 6.56 -12.84 -6.64
N ALA A 551 6.21 -14.02 -7.14
CA ALA A 551 7.07 -14.81 -8.02
C ALA A 551 7.14 -14.19 -9.42
N TYR A 552 7.71 -13.00 -9.52
CA TYR A 552 7.70 -12.19 -10.75
C TYR A 552 8.32 -12.89 -11.94
N ASP A 553 9.43 -13.60 -11.73
CA ASP A 553 10.10 -14.34 -12.80
C ASP A 553 9.18 -15.45 -13.34
N GLU A 554 8.43 -16.14 -12.47
CA GLU A 554 7.44 -17.14 -12.86
C GLU A 554 6.22 -16.51 -13.55
N ILE A 555 5.76 -15.35 -13.07
CA ILE A 555 4.66 -14.61 -13.71
C ILE A 555 5.06 -14.19 -15.13
N VAL A 556 6.26 -13.60 -15.30
CA VAL A 556 6.80 -13.21 -16.61
C VAL A 556 6.93 -14.44 -17.51
N ARG A 557 7.44 -15.56 -16.97
CA ARG A 557 7.55 -16.83 -17.70
C ARG A 557 6.18 -17.31 -18.21
N ARG A 558 5.16 -17.38 -17.36
CA ARG A 558 3.78 -17.77 -17.74
C ARG A 558 3.19 -16.86 -18.82
N GLN A 559 3.42 -15.54 -18.70
CA GLN A 559 2.97 -14.58 -19.71
C GLN A 559 3.72 -14.75 -21.03
N GLY A 560 5.02 -15.07 -20.99
CA GLY A 560 5.83 -15.39 -22.15
C GLY A 560 5.37 -16.67 -22.84
N GLU A 561 5.10 -17.74 -22.07
CA GLU A 561 4.57 -19.00 -22.59
C GLU A 561 3.25 -18.80 -23.33
N ALA A 562 2.32 -18.01 -22.78
CA ALA A 562 1.04 -17.75 -23.43
C ALA A 562 1.18 -17.00 -24.78
N LYS A 563 2.27 -16.23 -24.95
CA LYS A 563 2.59 -15.48 -26.18
C LYS A 563 3.46 -16.27 -27.16
N THR A 564 4.06 -17.37 -26.70
CA THR A 564 4.95 -18.20 -27.52
C THR A 564 4.14 -18.91 -28.61
N LEU A 565 4.68 -18.99 -29.82
CA LEU A 565 4.07 -19.71 -30.94
C LEU A 565 4.39 -21.20 -30.83
N PHE A 566 3.36 -22.04 -30.94
CA PHE A 566 3.46 -23.50 -30.92
C PHE A 566 2.82 -24.10 -32.17
N PRO A 567 3.26 -25.29 -32.62
CA PRO A 567 2.52 -26.08 -33.61
C PRO A 567 1.07 -26.29 -33.15
N VAL A 568 0.10 -26.15 -34.05
CA VAL A 568 -1.32 -26.20 -33.68
C VAL A 568 -1.72 -27.51 -33.03
N GLU A 569 -1.07 -28.62 -33.39
CA GLU A 569 -1.35 -29.96 -32.85
C GLU A 569 -1.18 -30.04 -31.33
N ILE A 570 -0.32 -29.20 -30.77
CA ILE A 570 -0.08 -29.15 -29.32
C ILE A 570 -1.35 -28.75 -28.54
N PHE A 571 -2.24 -27.99 -29.18
CA PHE A 571 -3.49 -27.54 -28.58
C PHE A 571 -4.56 -28.63 -28.54
N LYS A 572 -4.36 -29.79 -29.19
CA LYS A 572 -5.32 -30.89 -29.14
C LYS A 572 -5.55 -31.39 -27.71
N LEU A 573 -6.82 -31.61 -27.36
CA LEU A 573 -7.27 -31.99 -26.02
C LEU A 573 -7.81 -33.42 -25.93
N LEU A 574 -8.26 -34.02 -27.04
CA LEU A 574 -8.82 -35.38 -27.04
C LEU A 574 -7.83 -36.43 -26.53
N PRO A 575 -6.53 -36.42 -26.90
CA PRO A 575 -5.55 -37.38 -26.36
C PRO A 575 -5.40 -37.32 -24.83
N TYR A 576 -5.84 -36.22 -24.22
CA TYR A 576 -5.73 -35.96 -22.78
C TYR A 576 -7.08 -36.04 -22.07
N TYR A 577 -8.07 -36.74 -22.65
CA TYR A 577 -9.44 -36.85 -22.12
C TYR A 577 -9.48 -37.09 -20.60
N ASN A 578 -8.77 -38.12 -20.13
CA ASN A 578 -8.76 -38.51 -18.72
C ASN A 578 -8.18 -37.43 -17.79
N THR A 579 -7.26 -36.61 -18.30
CA THR A 579 -6.65 -35.49 -17.57
C THR A 579 -7.59 -34.28 -17.51
N VAL A 580 -8.30 -33.98 -18.60
CA VAL A 580 -9.09 -32.74 -18.71
C VAL A 580 -10.54 -32.87 -18.25
N LYS A 581 -11.06 -34.10 -18.18
CA LYS A 581 -12.42 -34.39 -17.70
C LYS A 581 -12.65 -33.92 -16.27
N ASN A 582 -13.90 -33.73 -15.89
CA ASN A 582 -14.29 -33.49 -14.50
C ASN A 582 -14.55 -34.84 -13.78
N ASP A 583 -14.67 -34.81 -12.45
CA ASP A 583 -14.84 -36.03 -11.63
C ASP A 583 -16.19 -36.73 -11.89
N ASP A 584 -17.17 -35.96 -12.35
CA ASP A 584 -18.48 -36.42 -12.80
C ASP A 584 -18.46 -37.06 -14.19
N HIS A 585 -17.31 -37.20 -14.86
CA HIS A 585 -17.19 -37.89 -16.14
C HIS A 585 -16.55 -39.27 -15.99
N LEU A 586 -17.04 -40.24 -16.77
CA LEU A 586 -16.44 -41.58 -16.85
C LEU A 586 -15.04 -41.50 -17.49
N PRO A 587 -14.08 -42.36 -17.10
CA PRO A 587 -12.83 -42.53 -17.81
C PRO A 587 -13.03 -42.98 -19.27
N LEU A 588 -12.05 -42.68 -20.14
CA LEU A 588 -12.10 -43.04 -21.56
C LEU A 588 -12.23 -44.55 -21.77
N GLU A 589 -11.52 -45.34 -20.98
CA GLU A 589 -11.53 -46.80 -21.03
C GLU A 589 -12.94 -47.34 -20.75
N GLU A 590 -13.66 -46.76 -19.79
CA GLU A 590 -15.04 -47.16 -19.49
C GLU A 590 -16.01 -46.79 -20.63
N LEU A 591 -15.83 -45.63 -21.27
CA LEU A 591 -16.64 -45.25 -22.43
C LEU A 591 -16.45 -46.23 -23.60
N GLN A 592 -15.22 -46.70 -23.81
CA GLN A 592 -14.89 -47.70 -24.83
C GLN A 592 -15.47 -49.08 -24.47
N GLN A 593 -15.23 -49.58 -23.26
CA GLN A 593 -15.69 -50.89 -22.81
C GLN A 593 -17.23 -51.00 -22.83
N ARG A 594 -17.93 -49.93 -22.48
CA ARG A 594 -19.39 -49.88 -22.51
C ARG A 594 -19.97 -49.73 -23.93
N GLY A 595 -19.13 -49.60 -24.96
CA GLY A 595 -19.53 -49.44 -26.36
C GLY A 595 -20.21 -48.11 -26.67
N LEU A 596 -20.03 -47.11 -25.80
CA LEU A 596 -20.70 -45.81 -25.90
C LEU A 596 -20.11 -44.95 -27.03
N LEU A 597 -18.79 -45.03 -27.26
CA LEU A 597 -18.12 -44.30 -28.34
C LEU A 597 -18.46 -44.85 -29.73
N GLN A 598 -18.56 -46.18 -29.88
CA GLN A 598 -18.88 -46.84 -31.15
C GLN A 598 -20.39 -46.86 -31.45
N LYS A 599 -21.21 -46.12 -30.67
CA LYS A 599 -22.68 -46.10 -30.75
C LYS A 599 -23.34 -47.48 -30.67
N LYS A 600 -22.64 -48.48 -30.10
CA LYS A 600 -23.18 -49.83 -29.87
C LYS A 600 -24.25 -49.83 -28.77
N ARG A 601 -24.23 -48.80 -27.90
CA ARG A 601 -25.18 -48.60 -26.80
C ARG A 601 -25.49 -47.12 -26.63
N ARG A 602 -26.73 -46.80 -26.21
CA ARG A 602 -27.16 -45.45 -25.82
C ARG A 602 -26.85 -45.18 -24.33
N PRO A 603 -26.50 -43.93 -23.95
CA PRO A 603 -26.28 -43.57 -22.55
C PRO A 603 -27.55 -43.81 -21.72
N GLN A 604 -27.41 -44.45 -20.57
CA GLN A 604 -28.54 -44.82 -19.70
C GLN A 604 -28.72 -43.89 -18.51
N ASN A 605 -27.74 -43.03 -18.22
CA ASN A 605 -27.81 -42.07 -17.12
C ASN A 605 -27.18 -40.72 -17.50
N LYS A 606 -27.40 -39.71 -16.66
CA LYS A 606 -26.87 -38.35 -16.87
C LYS A 606 -25.33 -38.33 -16.96
N LYS A 607 -24.64 -39.18 -16.20
CA LYS A 607 -23.17 -39.28 -16.18
C LYS A 607 -22.62 -39.74 -17.52
N GLU A 608 -23.18 -40.81 -18.08
CA GLU A 608 -22.83 -41.36 -19.39
C GLU A 608 -23.13 -40.37 -20.51
N ALA A 609 -24.31 -39.71 -20.47
CA ALA A 609 -24.69 -38.71 -21.46
C ALA A 609 -23.73 -37.50 -21.44
N ALA A 610 -23.42 -36.95 -20.25
CA ALA A 610 -22.47 -35.86 -20.09
C ALA A 610 -21.05 -36.26 -20.54
N SER A 611 -20.62 -37.48 -20.21
CA SER A 611 -19.30 -38.00 -20.60
C SER A 611 -19.13 -38.11 -22.11
N LEU A 612 -20.17 -38.62 -22.80
CA LEU A 612 -20.21 -38.70 -24.26
C LEU A 612 -20.28 -37.32 -24.93
N GLN A 613 -21.08 -36.41 -24.39
CA GLN A 613 -21.17 -35.05 -24.91
C GLN A 613 -19.81 -34.35 -24.79
N PHE A 614 -19.13 -34.46 -23.64
CA PHE A 614 -17.80 -33.89 -23.45
C PHE A 614 -16.76 -34.51 -24.41
N TYR A 615 -16.74 -35.83 -24.57
CA TYR A 615 -15.87 -36.49 -25.55
C TYR A 615 -16.09 -35.95 -26.97
N SER A 616 -17.35 -35.87 -27.41
CA SER A 616 -17.68 -35.36 -28.74
C SER A 616 -17.28 -33.89 -28.93
N ARG A 617 -17.34 -33.06 -27.88
CA ARG A 617 -16.86 -31.67 -27.93
C ARG A 617 -15.35 -31.61 -28.13
N LEU A 618 -14.57 -32.46 -27.45
CA LEU A 618 -13.13 -32.54 -27.65
C LEU A 618 -12.77 -33.03 -29.06
N GLU A 619 -13.49 -34.02 -29.58
CA GLU A 619 -13.31 -34.50 -30.96
C GLU A 619 -13.57 -33.40 -32.00
N LYS A 620 -14.68 -32.65 -31.85
CA LYS A 620 -14.97 -31.50 -32.72
C LYS A 620 -13.94 -30.39 -32.59
N TYR A 621 -13.44 -30.15 -31.38
CA TYR A 621 -12.42 -29.14 -31.13
C TYR A 621 -11.10 -29.50 -31.81
N ASP A 622 -10.65 -30.74 -31.68
CA ASP A 622 -9.41 -31.21 -32.30
C ASP A 622 -9.50 -31.22 -33.83
N ALA A 623 -10.66 -31.59 -34.39
CA ALA A 623 -10.90 -31.47 -35.84
C ALA A 623 -10.90 -30.01 -36.31
N TYR A 624 -11.46 -29.09 -35.52
CA TYR A 624 -11.40 -27.66 -35.85
C TYR A 624 -9.97 -27.10 -35.77
N LEU A 625 -9.13 -27.63 -34.88
CA LEU A 625 -7.70 -27.29 -34.87
C LEU A 625 -6.98 -27.78 -36.13
N ASP A 626 -7.35 -28.95 -36.68
CA ASP A 626 -6.81 -29.43 -37.95
C ASP A 626 -7.15 -28.47 -39.11
N ASP A 627 -8.35 -27.90 -39.12
CA ASP A 627 -8.72 -26.87 -40.10
C ASP A 627 -7.91 -25.57 -39.92
N ILE A 628 -7.75 -25.11 -38.67
CA ILE A 628 -6.94 -23.90 -38.35
C ILE A 628 -5.49 -24.10 -38.81
N GLN A 629 -4.94 -25.30 -38.61
CA GLN A 629 -3.55 -25.61 -38.93
C GLN A 629 -3.21 -25.39 -40.41
N LEU A 630 -4.18 -25.55 -41.32
CA LEU A 630 -3.99 -25.33 -42.76
C LEU A 630 -3.59 -23.88 -43.08
N GLU A 631 -4.14 -22.92 -42.34
CA GLU A 631 -3.88 -21.48 -42.53
C GLU A 631 -2.86 -20.92 -41.52
N TYR A 632 -2.83 -21.49 -40.31
CA TYR A 632 -1.97 -21.07 -39.21
C TYR A 632 -1.21 -22.26 -38.63
N PRO A 633 -0.11 -22.72 -39.26
CA PRO A 633 0.66 -23.87 -38.75
C PRO A 633 1.20 -23.67 -37.33
N MET A 634 1.41 -22.40 -36.94
CA MET A 634 1.90 -21.99 -35.63
C MET A 634 0.93 -20.98 -35.01
N LEU A 635 0.56 -21.19 -33.75
CA LEU A 635 -0.38 -20.34 -33.02
C LEU A 635 0.09 -20.18 -31.57
N SER A 636 -0.11 -19.00 -30.99
CA SER A 636 0.05 -18.81 -29.55
C SER A 636 -1.26 -19.07 -28.80
N PHE A 637 -1.16 -19.45 -27.54
CA PHE A 637 -2.36 -19.64 -26.71
C PHE A 637 -3.17 -18.35 -26.58
N LEU A 638 -2.49 -17.20 -26.52
CA LEU A 638 -3.16 -15.90 -26.46
C LEU A 638 -4.00 -15.64 -27.70
N GLN A 639 -3.49 -15.94 -28.90
CA GLN A 639 -4.26 -15.82 -30.15
C GLN A 639 -5.45 -16.78 -30.19
N LEU A 640 -5.29 -18.00 -29.67
CA LEU A 640 -6.36 -18.99 -29.60
C LEU A 640 -7.56 -18.53 -28.74
N ILE A 641 -7.29 -17.78 -27.67
CA ILE A 641 -8.32 -17.30 -26.73
C ILE A 641 -8.73 -15.83 -26.93
N ASP A 642 -8.11 -15.13 -27.88
CA ASP A 642 -8.36 -13.73 -28.16
C ASP A 642 -9.80 -13.54 -28.69
N LYS A 643 -10.48 -12.50 -28.20
CA LYS A 643 -11.85 -12.15 -28.58
C LYS A 643 -11.95 -11.63 -30.01
N GLU A 644 -10.87 -11.03 -30.51
CA GLU A 644 -10.81 -10.47 -31.86
C GLU A 644 -10.51 -11.55 -32.91
N MET A 645 -9.98 -12.70 -32.49
CA MET A 645 -9.67 -13.80 -33.40
C MET A 645 -10.93 -14.61 -33.75
N PRO A 646 -11.05 -15.10 -35.00
CA PRO A 646 -12.21 -15.88 -35.44
C PRO A 646 -12.32 -17.22 -34.70
N PHE A 647 -11.19 -17.78 -34.25
CA PHE A 647 -11.09 -19.09 -33.60
C PHE A 647 -12.01 -19.20 -32.38
N ILE A 648 -12.01 -18.18 -31.51
CA ILE A 648 -12.69 -18.27 -30.22
C ILE A 648 -14.22 -18.35 -30.35
N LYS A 649 -14.79 -17.81 -31.43
CA LYS A 649 -16.23 -17.88 -31.68
C LYS A 649 -16.67 -19.31 -31.90
N MET A 650 -15.93 -20.05 -32.73
CA MET A 650 -16.20 -21.47 -32.98
C MET A 650 -15.89 -22.32 -31.74
N ILE A 651 -14.80 -22.03 -31.03
CA ILE A 651 -14.47 -22.73 -29.78
C ILE A 651 -15.60 -22.57 -28.74
N ARG A 652 -16.15 -21.36 -28.58
CA ARG A 652 -17.30 -21.12 -27.68
C ARG A 652 -18.54 -21.90 -28.11
N TYR A 653 -18.79 -22.00 -29.42
CA TYR A 653 -19.87 -22.81 -29.95
C TYR A 653 -19.68 -24.30 -29.65
N ILE A 654 -18.48 -24.85 -29.93
CA ILE A 654 -18.14 -26.25 -29.67
C ILE A 654 -18.29 -26.59 -28.18
N PHE A 655 -17.82 -25.72 -27.28
CA PHE A 655 -17.89 -25.95 -25.83
C PHE A 655 -19.17 -25.43 -25.17
N GLU A 656 -20.12 -24.90 -25.94
CA GLU A 656 -21.40 -24.33 -25.46
C GLU A 656 -21.21 -23.29 -24.34
N ILE A 657 -20.17 -22.46 -24.46
CA ILE A 657 -19.84 -21.42 -23.47
C ILE A 657 -20.88 -20.31 -23.54
N GLN A 658 -21.65 -20.13 -22.46
CA GLN A 658 -22.71 -19.14 -22.36
C GLN A 658 -22.20 -17.77 -21.89
N GLU A 659 -22.97 -16.74 -22.19
CA GLU A 659 -22.77 -15.40 -21.64
C GLU A 659 -23.08 -15.38 -20.14
N ASN A 660 -22.32 -14.57 -19.39
CA ASN A 660 -22.64 -14.30 -18.00
C ASN A 660 -23.86 -13.38 -17.87
N LYS A 661 -24.29 -13.10 -16.64
CA LYS A 661 -25.41 -12.20 -16.30
C LYS A 661 -25.30 -10.78 -16.88
N HIS A 662 -24.15 -10.41 -17.45
CA HIS A 662 -23.87 -9.11 -18.04
C HIS A 662 -23.67 -9.17 -19.56
N GLY A 663 -24.07 -10.26 -20.22
CA GLY A 663 -23.95 -10.43 -21.67
C GLY A 663 -22.51 -10.59 -22.15
N LYS A 664 -21.59 -11.07 -21.30
CA LYS A 664 -20.17 -11.25 -21.64
C LYS A 664 -19.75 -12.71 -21.55
N TYR A 665 -19.07 -13.21 -22.57
CA TYR A 665 -18.43 -14.53 -22.56
C TYR A 665 -17.21 -14.58 -21.64
N THR A 666 -17.06 -15.69 -20.92
CA THR A 666 -15.85 -16.01 -20.16
C THR A 666 -15.25 -17.32 -20.66
N ASN A 667 -13.97 -17.30 -21.04
CA ASN A 667 -13.28 -18.50 -21.56
C ASN A 667 -12.66 -19.35 -20.43
N HIS A 668 -13.03 -19.08 -19.16
CA HIS A 668 -12.36 -19.65 -17.98
C HIS A 668 -12.40 -21.18 -17.96
N GLN A 669 -13.54 -21.77 -18.32
CA GLN A 669 -13.69 -23.22 -18.37
C GLN A 669 -12.80 -23.86 -19.45
N PHE A 670 -12.69 -23.21 -20.62
CA PHE A 670 -11.82 -23.68 -21.71
C PHE A 670 -10.34 -23.61 -21.32
N ILE A 671 -9.91 -22.48 -20.75
CA ILE A 671 -8.54 -22.29 -20.25
C ILE A 671 -8.18 -23.36 -19.20
N ARG A 672 -9.13 -23.73 -18.33
CA ARG A 672 -8.93 -24.77 -17.32
C ARG A 672 -8.56 -26.14 -17.90
N TYR A 673 -8.97 -26.49 -19.12
CA TYR A 673 -8.57 -27.75 -19.74
C TYR A 673 -7.06 -27.82 -19.96
N TYR A 674 -6.45 -26.72 -20.41
CA TYR A 674 -5.00 -26.62 -20.55
C TYR A 674 -4.30 -26.58 -19.19
N GLN A 675 -4.85 -25.87 -18.22
CA GLN A 675 -4.28 -25.81 -16.87
C GLN A 675 -4.22 -27.18 -16.19
N LYS A 676 -5.23 -28.04 -16.40
CA LYS A 676 -5.21 -29.44 -15.92
C LYS A 676 -4.09 -30.27 -16.57
N ARG A 677 -3.65 -29.93 -17.78
CA ARG A 677 -2.47 -30.53 -18.43
C ARG A 677 -1.14 -29.96 -17.92
N GLY A 678 -1.16 -29.00 -17.00
CA GLY A 678 0.02 -28.26 -16.56
C GLY A 678 0.38 -27.07 -17.46
N TRP A 679 -0.43 -26.76 -18.48
CA TRP A 679 -0.14 -25.75 -19.50
C TRP A 679 -0.84 -24.42 -19.22
N PHE A 680 -0.18 -23.31 -19.55
CA PHE A 680 -0.73 -21.95 -19.46
C PHE A 680 -1.35 -21.63 -18.09
N GLN A 681 -0.59 -21.92 -17.03
CA GLN A 681 -0.99 -21.60 -15.66
C GLN A 681 -1.28 -20.11 -15.51
N SER A 682 -2.25 -19.77 -14.66
CA SER A 682 -2.65 -18.38 -14.46
C SER A 682 -1.53 -17.57 -13.81
N ASP A 683 -1.29 -16.37 -14.32
CA ASP A 683 -0.41 -15.36 -13.74
C ASP A 683 -0.98 -14.71 -12.46
N LYS A 684 -2.23 -15.02 -12.13
CA LYS A 684 -2.92 -14.64 -10.88
C LYS A 684 -3.10 -15.78 -9.91
N ALA A 685 -2.62 -16.97 -10.24
CA ALA A 685 -2.81 -18.12 -9.40
C ALA A 685 -2.17 -17.91 -8.02
N LYS A 686 -2.75 -18.56 -7.02
CA LYS A 686 -2.37 -18.41 -5.61
C LYS A 686 -0.93 -18.88 -5.33
N ASP A 687 -0.35 -19.72 -6.17
CA ASP A 687 1.02 -20.20 -6.04
C ASP A 687 2.08 -19.14 -6.38
N VAL A 688 1.73 -18.08 -7.11
CA VAL A 688 2.67 -17.01 -7.49
C VAL A 688 2.49 -15.70 -6.72
N GLN A 689 1.47 -15.61 -5.84
CA GLN A 689 1.16 -14.39 -5.07
C GLN A 689 0.41 -14.68 -3.76
N MET A 690 0.41 -13.73 -2.82
CA MET A 690 -0.27 -13.85 -1.52
C MET A 690 -1.21 -12.67 -1.22
N TYR A 691 -2.09 -12.36 -2.17
CA TYR A 691 -2.97 -11.19 -2.15
C TYR A 691 -4.25 -11.39 -1.34
N GLN A 692 -4.77 -12.61 -1.29
CA GLN A 692 -6.04 -12.94 -0.62
C GLN A 692 -5.76 -13.53 0.77
N GLY A 693 -6.55 -13.17 1.77
CA GLY A 693 -6.52 -13.79 3.11
C GLY A 693 -5.67 -13.03 4.15
N ILE A 694 -5.67 -13.52 5.38
CA ILE A 694 -4.82 -13.02 6.46
C ILE A 694 -3.69 -14.04 6.63
N TRP A 695 -2.45 -13.57 6.73
CA TRP A 695 -1.27 -14.43 6.77
C TRP A 695 -0.40 -14.06 7.96
N TYR A 696 0.19 -15.03 8.63
CA TYR A 696 1.06 -14.81 9.79
C TYR A 696 2.25 -15.79 9.84
N ASP A 697 3.36 -15.38 10.44
CA ASP A 697 4.55 -16.20 10.63
C ASP A 697 4.82 -16.47 12.13
N ASN A 698 5.78 -17.33 12.41
CA ASN A 698 6.15 -17.74 13.77
C ASN A 698 6.91 -16.65 14.54
N GLU A 699 7.31 -15.55 13.88
CA GLU A 699 7.97 -14.40 14.51
C GLU A 699 6.96 -13.27 14.79
N LEU A 700 5.69 -13.64 14.99
CA LEU A 700 4.57 -12.74 15.28
C LEU A 700 4.37 -11.64 14.24
N ARG A 701 4.78 -11.89 12.99
CA ARG A 701 4.49 -10.99 11.88
C ARG A 701 3.27 -11.43 11.12
N TYR A 702 2.57 -10.44 10.56
CA TYR A 702 1.36 -10.69 9.81
C TYR A 702 1.23 -9.74 8.62
N MET A 703 0.43 -10.15 7.65
CA MET A 703 -0.03 -9.30 6.57
C MET A 703 -1.50 -9.57 6.29
N VAL A 704 -2.20 -8.53 5.85
CA VAL A 704 -3.64 -8.59 5.58
C VAL A 704 -3.87 -8.34 4.09
N GLY A 705 -4.41 -9.37 3.44
CA GLY A 705 -4.85 -9.41 2.07
C GLY A 705 -6.25 -8.85 1.84
N ALA A 706 -6.75 -8.99 0.62
CA ALA A 706 -8.16 -8.82 0.31
C ALA A 706 -8.97 -10.08 0.65
N THR A 707 -10.29 -9.93 0.70
CA THR A 707 -11.24 -11.05 0.77
C THR A 707 -11.40 -11.75 -0.57
N GLU A 708 -11.14 -11.04 -1.68
CA GLU A 708 -11.21 -11.52 -3.06
C GLU A 708 -9.83 -11.74 -3.69
N GLY A 709 -9.82 -12.38 -4.87
CA GLY A 709 -8.60 -12.62 -5.64
C GLY A 709 -7.96 -11.35 -6.22
N MET A 710 -6.71 -11.49 -6.66
CA MET A 710 -5.91 -10.39 -7.19
C MET A 710 -6.50 -9.79 -8.48
N LYS A 711 -6.80 -8.49 -8.47
CA LYS A 711 -7.08 -7.69 -9.68
C LYS A 711 -5.81 -7.50 -10.51
N PHE A 712 -5.97 -7.26 -11.83
CA PHE A 712 -4.84 -7.05 -12.75
C PHE A 712 -3.88 -5.94 -12.31
N GLN A 713 -4.44 -4.87 -11.73
CA GLN A 713 -3.67 -3.75 -11.21
C GLN A 713 -3.94 -3.58 -9.72
N GLN A 714 -2.87 -3.42 -8.96
CA GLN A 714 -2.89 -3.20 -7.51
C GLN A 714 -2.10 -1.94 -7.15
N PRO A 715 -2.74 -0.90 -6.61
CA PRO A 715 -2.05 0.36 -6.31
C PRO A 715 -1.08 0.24 -5.13
N ARG A 716 -1.25 -0.75 -4.26
CA ARG A 716 -0.46 -0.94 -3.03
C ARG A 716 -0.09 -2.40 -2.84
N ALA A 717 1.04 -2.65 -2.20
CA ALA A 717 1.42 -3.98 -1.70
C ALA A 717 0.83 -4.25 -0.32
N HIS A 718 0.81 -5.52 0.08
CA HIS A 718 0.64 -5.88 1.48
C HIS A 718 1.89 -5.51 2.28
N LEU A 719 1.66 -4.74 3.34
CA LEU A 719 2.70 -4.37 4.29
C LEU A 719 2.74 -5.42 5.40
N ILE A 720 3.94 -5.91 5.70
CA ILE A 720 4.19 -6.79 6.83
C ILE A 720 4.26 -5.95 8.10
N ARG A 721 3.50 -6.39 9.11
CA ARG A 721 3.44 -5.83 10.45
C ARG A 721 3.94 -6.85 11.46
N ARG A 722 4.27 -6.39 12.65
CA ARG A 722 4.71 -7.23 13.77
C ARG A 722 3.96 -6.88 15.04
N PHE A 723 3.57 -7.89 15.79
CA PHE A 723 3.25 -7.75 17.21
C PHE A 723 4.57 -7.86 17.99
N ASP A 724 5.10 -6.72 18.42
CA ASP A 724 6.35 -6.67 19.19
C ASP A 724 6.01 -6.67 20.68
N VAL A 725 6.33 -7.77 21.36
CA VAL A 725 5.95 -8.02 22.74
C VAL A 725 7.09 -7.57 23.66
N TYR A 726 6.83 -6.61 24.53
CA TYR A 726 7.81 -6.06 25.48
C TYR A 726 7.73 -6.73 26.85
N GLN A 727 6.54 -7.25 27.21
CA GLN A 727 6.31 -7.93 28.48
C GLN A 727 5.55 -9.23 28.25
N ASP A 728 6.11 -10.32 28.80
CA ASP A 728 5.63 -11.71 28.81
C ASP A 728 4.95 -12.22 27.52
N ALA A 729 5.77 -12.79 26.62
CA ALA A 729 5.29 -13.44 25.40
C ALA A 729 4.38 -14.67 25.65
N GLY A 730 4.39 -15.26 26.85
CA GLY A 730 3.54 -16.39 27.21
C GLY A 730 2.04 -16.03 27.27
N HIS A 731 1.72 -14.78 27.55
CA HIS A 731 0.34 -14.28 27.61
C HIS A 731 -0.18 -13.77 26.25
N PHE A 732 0.65 -13.77 25.20
CA PHE A 732 0.26 -13.28 23.89
C PHE A 732 -0.51 -14.33 23.07
N ASP A 733 -1.80 -14.09 22.83
CA ASP A 733 -2.63 -14.90 21.95
C ASP A 733 -2.69 -14.32 20.52
N ILE A 734 -1.92 -14.92 19.61
CA ILE A 734 -1.94 -14.53 18.20
C ILE A 734 -3.28 -14.84 17.52
N GLU A 735 -3.97 -15.92 17.87
CA GLU A 735 -5.25 -16.28 17.23
C GLU A 735 -6.32 -15.24 17.55
N LEU A 736 -6.38 -14.77 18.80
CA LEU A 736 -7.25 -13.67 19.19
C LEU A 736 -6.97 -12.43 18.35
N MET A 737 -5.69 -12.07 18.16
CA MET A 737 -5.32 -10.91 17.34
C MET A 737 -5.73 -11.07 15.87
N LEU A 738 -5.47 -12.23 15.27
CA LEU A 738 -5.86 -12.53 13.89
C LEU A 738 -7.38 -12.53 13.71
N ARG A 739 -8.12 -12.97 14.73
CA ARG A 739 -9.59 -12.90 14.75
C ARG A 739 -10.09 -11.46 14.74
N LEU A 740 -9.48 -10.56 15.52
CA LEU A 740 -9.79 -9.13 15.51
C LEU A 740 -9.45 -8.43 14.18
N LEU A 741 -8.55 -8.99 13.37
CA LEU A 741 -8.26 -8.53 12.00
C LEU A 741 -9.29 -9.01 10.97
N SER A 742 -9.95 -10.15 11.25
CA SER A 742 -10.81 -10.84 10.29
C SER A 742 -12.21 -10.27 10.15
N VAL A 743 -12.60 -9.35 11.02
CA VAL A 743 -13.93 -8.73 10.98
C VAL A 743 -14.14 -7.93 9.69
N GLN A 744 -15.36 -7.98 9.16
CA GLN A 744 -15.72 -7.34 7.88
C GLN A 744 -16.77 -6.24 8.00
N PHE A 745 -17.26 -5.95 9.21
CA PHE A 745 -18.25 -4.89 9.42
C PHE A 745 -17.62 -3.50 9.57
N VAL A 746 -16.35 -3.44 9.97
CA VAL A 746 -15.62 -2.16 10.07
C VAL A 746 -15.31 -1.61 8.67
N ARG A 747 -14.91 -2.49 7.76
CA ARG A 747 -14.74 -2.19 6.34
C ARG A 747 -15.55 -3.21 5.57
N LEU A 748 -16.74 -2.80 5.10
CA LEU A 748 -17.70 -3.72 4.49
C LEU A 748 -17.02 -4.62 3.43
N GLY A 749 -17.06 -5.93 3.67
CA GLY A 749 -16.48 -6.97 2.80
C GLY A 749 -14.95 -7.00 2.75
N GLN A 750 -14.24 -6.37 3.69
CA GLN A 750 -12.78 -6.30 3.76
C GLN A 750 -12.27 -6.56 5.17
N TYR A 751 -11.11 -7.19 5.28
CA TYR A 751 -10.39 -7.34 6.55
C TYR A 751 -9.83 -6.01 7.05
N THR A 752 -9.61 -5.90 8.37
CA THR A 752 -8.92 -4.76 8.97
C THR A 752 -7.41 -5.02 9.03
N VAL A 753 -6.60 -3.98 8.83
CA VAL A 753 -5.12 -4.09 8.87
C VAL A 753 -4.53 -3.99 10.28
N PHE A 754 -5.33 -3.45 11.21
CA PHE A 754 -5.09 -3.42 12.65
C PHE A 754 -6.30 -4.05 13.34
N PRO A 755 -6.15 -4.64 14.53
CA PRO A 755 -7.29 -5.11 15.31
C PRO A 755 -8.37 -4.04 15.36
N TYR A 756 -9.61 -4.41 15.05
CA TYR A 756 -10.68 -3.43 14.89
C TYR A 756 -10.97 -2.53 16.12
N PRO A 757 -10.60 -2.88 17.37
CA PRO A 757 -10.60 -1.93 18.49
C PRO A 757 -9.93 -0.58 18.19
N PHE A 758 -8.85 -0.56 17.40
CA PHE A 758 -8.21 0.70 16.99
C PHE A 758 -9.10 1.56 16.08
N HIS A 759 -10.00 0.94 15.29
CA HIS A 759 -11.00 1.68 14.52
C HIS A 759 -12.05 2.34 15.41
N LEU A 760 -12.38 1.73 16.56
CA LEU A 760 -13.29 2.34 17.54
C LEU A 760 -12.65 3.60 18.16
N ILE A 761 -11.34 3.56 18.46
CA ILE A 761 -10.59 4.74 18.88
C ILE A 761 -10.63 5.82 17.80
N ASP A 762 -10.32 5.47 16.55
CA ASP A 762 -10.35 6.43 15.44
C ASP A 762 -11.75 7.08 15.31
N LEU A 763 -12.83 6.29 15.41
CA LEU A 763 -14.21 6.79 15.38
C LEU A 763 -14.55 7.70 16.57
N TYR A 764 -14.11 7.36 17.78
CA TYR A 764 -14.29 8.19 18.97
C TYR A 764 -13.61 9.56 18.78
N VAL A 765 -12.38 9.56 18.28
CA VAL A 765 -11.61 10.78 18.04
C VAL A 765 -12.26 11.65 16.97
N GLU A 766 -12.63 11.05 15.84
CA GLU A 766 -13.22 11.76 14.69
C GLU A 766 -14.65 12.26 14.97
N SER A 767 -15.43 11.56 15.79
CA SER A 767 -16.85 11.85 15.97
C SER A 767 -17.18 12.63 17.24
N LEU A 768 -16.43 12.40 18.32
CA LEU A 768 -16.75 12.92 19.65
C LEU A 768 -15.65 13.87 20.16
N LEU A 769 -14.40 13.41 20.24
CA LEU A 769 -13.31 14.18 20.85
C LEU A 769 -13.03 15.48 20.09
N LEU A 770 -12.91 15.41 18.76
CA LEU A 770 -12.68 16.56 17.89
C LEU A 770 -13.68 17.69 18.16
N PHE A 771 -14.98 17.38 18.16
CA PHE A 771 -16.02 18.39 18.31
C PHE A 771 -16.19 18.84 19.76
N ARG A 772 -15.90 18.00 20.74
CA ARG A 772 -15.84 18.39 22.17
C ARG A 772 -14.76 19.45 22.40
N GLU A 773 -13.59 19.32 21.77
CA GLU A 773 -12.53 20.34 21.85
C GLU A 773 -12.92 21.66 21.16
N GLU A 774 -13.53 21.58 19.98
CA GLU A 774 -14.04 22.79 19.31
C GLU A 774 -15.00 23.56 20.21
N GLN A 775 -15.87 22.89 20.96
CA GLN A 775 -16.78 23.53 21.90
C GLN A 775 -16.06 24.11 23.12
N ARG A 776 -15.15 23.35 23.76
CA ARG A 776 -14.32 23.87 24.87
C ARG A 776 -13.53 25.13 24.46
N ASN A 777 -12.99 25.16 23.25
CA ASN A 777 -12.26 26.32 22.74
C ASN A 777 -13.18 27.53 22.52
N LYS A 778 -14.41 27.31 22.01
CA LYS A 778 -15.42 28.38 21.89
C LYS A 778 -15.83 28.94 23.25
N GLU A 779 -16.04 28.08 24.25
CA GLU A 779 -16.36 28.49 25.62
C GLU A 779 -15.23 29.30 26.26
N LYS A 780 -13.97 28.87 26.11
CA LYS A 780 -12.79 29.63 26.57
C LYS A 780 -12.68 30.99 25.89
N LEU A 781 -12.87 31.07 24.57
CA LEU A 781 -12.84 32.33 23.82
C LEU A 781 -13.96 33.28 24.28
N ALA A 782 -15.18 32.76 24.49
CA ALA A 782 -16.30 33.55 25.01
C ALA A 782 -16.05 34.05 26.44
N ALA A 783 -15.42 33.25 27.30
CA ALA A 783 -15.03 33.66 28.65
C ALA A 783 -13.95 34.75 28.65
N THR A 784 -13.01 34.69 27.70
CA THR A 784 -11.91 35.68 27.58
C THR A 784 -12.36 37.01 26.95
N GLN A 785 -13.49 37.03 26.24
CA GLN A 785 -14.09 38.25 25.67
C GLN A 785 -15.06 38.97 26.63
N ASN A 786 -15.47 38.29 27.71
CA ASN A 786 -16.34 38.83 28.76
C ASN A 786 -15.58 39.22 30.04
N CYS A 787 -14.24 39.14 30.01
CA CYS A 787 -13.31 39.76 30.96
C CYS A 787 -12.57 40.88 30.24
#